data_AF-A0AAV0IS34-F1
#
_entry.id   AF-A0AAV0IS34-F1
#
_cell.length_a   1.000
_cell.length_b   1.000
_cell.length_c   1.000
_cell.angle_alpha   90.00
_cell.angle_beta   90.00
_cell.angle_gamma   90.00
#
_symmetry.space_group_name_H-M   'P 1'
#
loop_
_entity.id
_entity.type
_entity.pdbx_description
1 polymer ?
#
loop_
_entity_poly.entity_id
_entity_poly.type
_entity_poly.pdbx_seq_one_letter_code
_entity_poly.pdbx_strand_id
1 'polypeptide(L)'
;MVRKRRTDHPGGGEGSESSPGSDHGPEQQSSERSGPPQQGGRGGGSQGGRAAGYLGGRGAGSQGGRGGGPPYQQQGGRGGGYGGRGRGAPQNNPYYGGSGEYQGRGRGGPPQQGGRGYGGGRNGGREGGPPYSGPSRSQVPDLPQATPPPFQVGLSPQPRHTEASSSQPPDPSTAAISQQVQQLTIQEESSGQAIQAAPPASSKSVRFPIRPGKGTVGSRCVVKANHFFAELPDKDLHQYDVTITPEVTSRGVNRAVMNQLVTLYRYSHLGERLPAYDGRKSLYTAGPLPFTSKEFRITLIDEDDGTGGQRREREFKVVIKLAARADLHHLGLFLQGKQADAPQEALQVLDIVLRELPNVNYTPVGRSFYHPDIGRRQPLGEGLESWRGFYQSIRPTQMGLSLNIDMSSTAFIEPLPVIEFVTQLLNRDVSSRPLSDADRVKIKKALRGVKVEVTHRGNMRRKYRISGLTSQATRELTFPVDERGTMKSVVEYFYETYGFVIQHTQWPCLQVGNQQRPNYLPMEVCKIVEGQRYSKRLNEKQITALLKVTCQRPKERENDIIETVRHNAYHKDKYAKEFGIKISDRLANVEARILPAPLLKYHDTGREKDCLPQVGQWNMMNKKMVNGGTVNNWICINFSRHIQDSMARGFCYELSQMCQTSGMQFNSEPVLPPISGRPEQVERVLKTRYHDAMMKLQPVGKELDLLIVILPDNNGSLYGDLKRICETDLGLVSQCCLTKHVYKMSKQYLANVALKINVKVGGRNTVLVDAISRRIPLVSDRPTIIFGADVTHPHPGEDSSPSIAAVVASQDWPEITKYAGLVCAQAHRQELIQDLYKSWNDPVRGPVSGGMIKELLISFRRATGQKPQRIIFYRDGVSEGQFYQVLLYELDAIRKACASLEPNYQPPVTFVVVQKRHHTRLFASNHNDRNSVDRSGNILPGTVVDSKICHPTEFDFYLCSHAGIQGTSRPAHYHVLWDENKFSADALQSLTNNLCYTYARCTRSVSIVPPAYYAHLAAFRARFYMEPESSDSGSMTSGTQDFGRGGPGGGRATRGPGANASVRPLPALKENVKKVMFYC
;
A
#
# COMPACT_ATOMS: atom_id res chain seq x y z
N MET A 1 -16.45 51.36 -43.12
CA MET A 1 -16.20 52.50 -44.05
C MET A 1 -15.60 53.67 -43.27
N VAL A 2 -14.90 54.60 -43.93
CA VAL A 2 -14.62 56.00 -43.49
C VAL A 2 -13.93 56.16 -42.10
N ARG A 3 -12.59 56.36 -41.98
CA ARG A 3 -11.72 57.54 -42.31
C ARG A 3 -11.61 58.57 -41.15
N LYS A 4 -10.47 59.27 -40.88
CA LYS A 4 -9.03 59.17 -41.31
C LYS A 4 -8.15 60.25 -40.60
N ARG A 5 -6.80 60.14 -40.72
CA ARG A 5 -5.70 61.18 -40.66
C ARG A 5 -5.05 61.44 -39.27
N ARG A 6 -3.74 61.81 -39.15
CA ARG A 6 -2.56 61.99 -40.06
C ARG A 6 -1.22 61.91 -39.22
N THR A 7 -0.12 61.24 -39.60
CA THR A 7 1.11 61.66 -40.38
C THR A 7 1.92 62.86 -39.81
N ASP A 8 3.28 62.94 -39.76
CA ASP A 8 4.40 61.98 -40.04
C ASP A 8 5.83 62.53 -39.68
N HIS A 9 6.80 61.65 -39.33
CA HIS A 9 8.29 61.70 -39.56
C HIS A 9 9.17 62.88 -39.00
N PRO A 10 10.55 62.94 -39.11
CA PRO A 10 11.60 62.01 -39.65
C PRO A 10 12.92 61.79 -38.80
N GLY A 11 13.91 60.99 -39.31
CA GLY A 11 15.37 61.03 -38.99
C GLY A 11 15.97 59.94 -38.05
N GLY A 12 17.26 59.54 -38.06
CA GLY A 12 18.41 59.78 -38.97
C GLY A 12 19.83 59.54 -38.32
N GLY A 13 20.80 58.89 -38.99
CA GLY A 13 22.21 58.61 -38.53
C GLY A 13 22.42 57.18 -37.95
N GLU A 14 23.48 56.38 -38.18
CA GLU A 14 24.97 56.54 -38.34
C GLU A 14 25.73 56.83 -37.03
N GLY A 15 26.88 56.21 -36.69
CA GLY A 15 27.62 55.07 -37.29
C GLY A 15 29.06 54.94 -36.69
N SER A 16 29.75 53.78 -36.84
CA SER A 16 31.22 53.66 -36.61
C SER A 16 31.89 52.36 -37.13
N GLU A 17 32.79 52.52 -38.10
CA GLU A 17 34.19 52.02 -38.22
C GLU A 17 34.66 50.63 -37.71
N SER A 18 35.65 49.95 -38.32
CA SER A 18 36.23 50.06 -39.69
C SER A 18 37.18 48.88 -40.03
N SER A 19 37.41 48.70 -41.34
CA SER A 19 38.68 48.26 -41.98
C SER A 19 39.16 46.78 -41.91
N PRO A 20 40.01 46.34 -42.88
CA PRO A 20 39.97 44.95 -43.36
C PRO A 20 41.33 44.21 -43.41
N GLY A 21 41.30 42.94 -43.86
CA GLY A 21 42.49 42.16 -44.22
C GLY A 21 42.17 41.10 -45.28
N SER A 22 42.49 41.39 -46.54
CA SER A 22 42.39 40.46 -47.67
C SER A 22 43.70 39.73 -47.90
N ASP A 23 43.65 38.50 -48.41
CA ASP A 23 44.66 38.05 -49.37
C ASP A 23 44.05 37.12 -50.44
N HIS A 24 44.67 37.10 -51.62
CA HIS A 24 44.20 36.42 -52.83
C HIS A 24 45.32 35.51 -53.40
N GLY A 25 45.05 34.21 -53.57
CA GLY A 25 45.95 33.28 -54.25
C GLY A 25 45.20 32.08 -54.85
N PRO A 26 45.48 31.61 -56.08
CA PRO A 26 44.38 31.11 -56.92
C PRO A 26 44.58 29.72 -57.59
N GLU A 27 43.48 29.21 -58.14
CA GLU A 27 43.39 28.26 -59.28
C GLU A 27 43.94 26.82 -59.09
N GLN A 28 43.40 25.78 -59.73
CA GLN A 28 42.83 25.70 -61.09
C GLN A 28 41.62 24.76 -61.23
N GLN A 29 40.71 25.11 -62.18
CA GLN A 29 39.99 24.23 -63.14
C GLN A 29 39.02 23.12 -62.61
N SER A 30 37.91 22.76 -63.28
CA SER A 30 37.32 23.18 -64.58
C SER A 30 35.80 22.93 -64.65
N SER A 31 35.08 23.68 -65.52
CA SER A 31 33.78 23.37 -66.18
C SER A 31 32.58 22.89 -65.32
N GLU A 32 31.42 23.56 -65.25
CA GLU A 32 30.42 23.81 -66.31
C GLU A 32 29.81 22.56 -66.99
N ARG A 33 28.52 22.51 -67.40
CA ARG A 33 27.27 23.19 -66.98
C ARG A 33 26.07 22.55 -67.74
N SER A 34 24.90 22.40 -67.11
CA SER A 34 23.58 22.13 -67.74
C SER A 34 23.37 20.83 -68.58
N GLY A 35 22.10 20.45 -68.76
CA GLY A 35 21.59 19.55 -69.83
C GLY A 35 20.36 20.24 -70.47
N PRO A 36 19.31 19.54 -70.98
CA PRO A 36 19.16 18.16 -71.47
C PRO A 36 18.78 18.21 -72.99
N PRO A 37 17.64 17.68 -73.51
CA PRO A 37 17.14 16.30 -73.67
C PRO A 37 17.07 15.84 -75.16
N GLN A 38 16.58 14.61 -75.46
CA GLN A 38 15.43 14.34 -76.38
C GLN A 38 15.25 12.87 -76.86
N GLN A 39 13.98 12.58 -77.22
CA GLN A 39 13.36 11.63 -78.18
C GLN A 39 14.17 10.57 -78.97
N GLY A 40 13.45 9.51 -79.40
CA GLY A 40 13.72 8.77 -80.64
C GLY A 40 13.65 7.24 -80.52
N GLY A 41 13.15 6.54 -81.55
CA GLY A 41 13.23 5.07 -81.61
C GLY A 41 12.50 4.43 -82.79
N ARG A 42 12.84 3.15 -83.09
CA ARG A 42 12.15 2.10 -83.88
C ARG A 42 13.14 1.25 -84.71
N GLY A 43 13.02 -0.09 -84.59
CA GLY A 43 13.40 -1.09 -85.61
C GLY A 43 14.89 -1.49 -85.70
N GLY A 44 15.23 -2.76 -86.03
CA GLY A 44 14.37 -3.95 -86.13
C GLY A 44 15.05 -5.19 -86.76
N GLY A 45 14.71 -6.41 -86.29
CA GLY A 45 15.24 -7.70 -86.76
C GLY A 45 16.60 -8.09 -86.15
N SER A 46 17.05 -9.35 -86.11
CA SER A 46 16.43 -10.67 -86.43
C SER A 46 17.41 -11.79 -85.96
N GLN A 47 17.12 -13.11 -85.86
CA GLN A 47 15.94 -13.94 -86.14
C GLN A 47 16.00 -15.27 -85.34
N GLY A 48 14.85 -15.84 -84.92
CA GLY A 48 14.68 -17.28 -84.63
C GLY A 48 15.07 -17.81 -83.22
N GLY A 49 14.30 -18.71 -82.59
CA GLY A 49 12.95 -19.20 -82.96
C GLY A 49 12.45 -20.42 -82.16
N ARG A 50 11.14 -20.72 -82.31
CA ARG A 50 10.36 -21.89 -81.79
C ARG A 50 10.14 -21.91 -80.26
N ALA A 51 9.02 -22.43 -79.71
CA ALA A 51 7.64 -22.70 -80.17
C ALA A 51 6.81 -23.16 -78.94
N ALA A 52 5.48 -23.06 -78.84
CA ALA A 52 4.46 -22.21 -79.48
C ALA A 52 3.13 -22.32 -78.67
N GLY A 53 2.33 -21.25 -78.59
CA GLY A 53 0.92 -21.31 -79.07
C GLY A 53 -0.13 -21.50 -77.95
N TYR A 54 -1.35 -20.94 -78.02
CA TYR A 54 -1.97 -20.04 -79.01
C TYR A 54 -3.02 -19.09 -78.35
N LEU A 55 -3.63 -18.22 -79.16
CA LEU A 55 -4.69 -17.20 -78.88
C LEU A 55 -5.90 -17.73 -78.04
N GLY A 56 -6.77 -16.92 -77.42
CA GLY A 56 -6.94 -15.45 -77.38
C GLY A 56 -8.37 -15.00 -77.80
N GLY A 57 -9.04 -14.10 -77.06
CA GLY A 57 -10.31 -13.47 -77.52
C GLY A 57 -11.36 -13.09 -76.44
N ARG A 58 -12.32 -12.25 -76.83
CA ARG A 58 -13.61 -11.96 -76.14
C ARG A 58 -14.77 -12.30 -77.09
N GLY A 59 -15.90 -12.79 -76.59
CA GLY A 59 -17.12 -12.98 -77.38
C GLY A 59 -18.19 -13.78 -76.63
N ALA A 60 -19.46 -13.71 -77.07
CA ALA A 60 -20.59 -14.42 -76.46
C ALA A 60 -21.51 -15.02 -77.54
N GLY A 61 -22.15 -16.18 -77.26
CA GLY A 61 -23.24 -16.68 -78.12
C GLY A 61 -23.50 -18.19 -78.15
N SER A 62 -24.42 -18.65 -77.29
CA SER A 62 -25.54 -19.59 -77.54
C SER A 62 -25.40 -21.00 -78.19
N GLN A 63 -26.37 -21.86 -77.81
CA GLN A 63 -26.85 -23.15 -78.38
C GLN A 63 -26.05 -24.46 -78.19
N GLY A 64 -26.78 -25.51 -77.74
CA GLY A 64 -26.35 -26.92 -77.67
C GLY A 64 -27.12 -27.73 -76.60
N GLY A 65 -27.75 -28.86 -76.96
CA GLY A 65 -28.41 -29.79 -76.02
C GLY A 65 -27.46 -30.90 -75.50
N ARG A 66 -27.85 -31.87 -74.65
CA ARG A 66 -29.17 -32.32 -74.14
C ARG A 66 -29.01 -32.99 -72.75
N GLY A 67 -30.11 -33.14 -71.98
CA GLY A 67 -30.35 -34.36 -71.17
C GLY A 67 -30.59 -34.21 -69.66
N GLY A 68 -31.79 -34.60 -69.18
CA GLY A 68 -32.16 -34.75 -67.75
C GLY A 68 -32.32 -33.44 -66.97
N GLY A 69 -33.13 -33.33 -65.90
CA GLY A 69 -33.98 -34.32 -65.22
C GLY A 69 -34.35 -33.79 -63.81
N PRO A 70 -35.29 -32.82 -63.69
CA PRO A 70 -35.49 -31.97 -62.48
C PRO A 70 -36.65 -32.52 -61.59
N PRO A 71 -37.27 -31.81 -60.60
CA PRO A 71 -37.15 -30.38 -60.22
C PRO A 71 -37.14 -30.06 -58.67
N TYR A 72 -36.56 -28.93 -58.20
CA TYR A 72 -37.21 -27.66 -57.74
C TYR A 72 -37.83 -27.65 -56.30
N GLN A 73 -38.03 -26.52 -55.58
CA GLN A 73 -37.43 -25.16 -55.58
C GLN A 73 -37.94 -24.35 -54.35
N GLN A 74 -37.13 -23.40 -53.86
CA GLN A 74 -37.48 -22.19 -53.05
C GLN A 74 -38.22 -22.28 -51.68
N GLN A 75 -38.17 -21.12 -50.99
CA GLN A 75 -38.70 -20.81 -49.67
C GLN A 75 -40.24 -20.66 -49.67
N GLY A 76 -40.93 -21.00 -48.58
CA GLY A 76 -42.36 -20.73 -48.46
C GLY A 76 -42.95 -20.87 -47.04
N GLY A 77 -43.88 -19.97 -46.73
CA GLY A 77 -44.55 -19.76 -45.44
C GLY A 77 -45.24 -20.94 -44.72
N ARG A 78 -45.43 -20.70 -43.41
CA ARG A 78 -46.46 -21.22 -42.47
C ARG A 78 -47.66 -22.00 -43.09
N GLY A 79 -48.09 -23.09 -42.43
CA GLY A 79 -49.50 -23.54 -42.50
C GLY A 79 -49.71 -25.00 -42.07
N GLY A 80 -50.34 -25.24 -40.91
CA GLY A 80 -50.47 -26.58 -40.34
C GLY A 80 -51.70 -27.41 -40.76
N GLY A 81 -51.64 -28.71 -40.42
CA GLY A 81 -52.80 -29.46 -39.92
C GLY A 81 -53.35 -30.60 -40.78
N TYR A 82 -53.55 -31.77 -40.13
CA TYR A 82 -54.31 -32.96 -40.57
C TYR A 82 -53.78 -33.73 -41.82
N GLY A 83 -53.78 -35.07 -41.91
CA GLY A 83 -53.87 -36.12 -40.88
C GLY A 83 -54.56 -37.43 -41.34
N GLY A 84 -53.92 -38.61 -41.19
CA GLY A 84 -54.67 -39.89 -41.06
C GLY A 84 -54.10 -41.23 -41.60
N ARG A 85 -54.06 -42.22 -40.69
CA ARG A 85 -54.37 -43.69 -40.83
C ARG A 85 -53.36 -44.73 -41.40
N GLY A 86 -53.36 -45.88 -40.71
CA GLY A 86 -52.71 -47.17 -41.08
C GLY A 86 -51.98 -47.83 -39.89
N ARG A 87 -52.65 -48.48 -38.90
CA ARG A 87 -53.03 -49.93 -38.78
C ARG A 87 -51.84 -50.92 -38.90
N GLY A 88 -51.69 -51.94 -38.04
CA GLY A 88 -52.60 -52.48 -36.99
C GLY A 88 -51.92 -53.34 -35.90
N ALA A 89 -52.69 -54.17 -35.18
CA ALA A 89 -52.30 -55.06 -34.06
C ALA A 89 -52.76 -56.53 -34.34
N PRO A 90 -52.61 -57.55 -33.44
CA PRO A 90 -53.53 -57.72 -32.27
C PRO A 90 -53.04 -58.58 -31.05
N GLN A 91 -53.88 -58.68 -29.98
CA GLN A 91 -54.06 -59.81 -29.01
C GLN A 91 -52.89 -60.25 -28.08
N ASN A 92 -53.05 -60.89 -26.90
CA ASN A 92 -54.24 -61.19 -26.05
C ASN A 92 -53.85 -61.36 -24.54
N ASN A 93 -54.83 -61.43 -23.62
CA ASN A 93 -54.71 -61.82 -22.18
C ASN A 93 -55.14 -63.32 -22.00
N PRO A 94 -55.33 -64.01 -20.82
CA PRO A 94 -55.86 -63.55 -19.49
C PRO A 94 -55.39 -64.29 -18.17
N TYR A 95 -56.09 -64.00 -17.04
CA TYR A 95 -56.24 -64.73 -15.73
C TYR A 95 -55.37 -64.43 -14.47
N TYR A 96 -56.06 -63.95 -13.40
CA TYR A 96 -55.94 -64.14 -11.93
C TYR A 96 -54.59 -63.91 -11.19
N GLY A 97 -54.50 -63.31 -9.97
CA GLY A 97 -55.49 -62.66 -9.06
C GLY A 97 -55.86 -63.49 -7.80
N GLY A 98 -55.91 -62.98 -6.56
CA GLY A 98 -55.54 -61.65 -6.00
C GLY A 98 -56.06 -61.42 -4.55
N SER A 99 -55.42 -60.54 -3.74
CA SER A 99 -55.81 -60.15 -2.35
C SER A 99 -55.19 -58.79 -1.95
N GLY A 100 -55.66 -58.01 -0.96
CA GLY A 100 -56.87 -58.09 -0.10
C GLY A 100 -57.08 -56.76 0.66
N GLU A 101 -58.33 -56.32 0.86
CA GLU A 101 -58.73 -54.93 1.19
C GLU A 101 -58.77 -54.58 2.70
N TYR A 102 -58.89 -53.27 3.04
CA TYR A 102 -59.96 -52.75 3.95
C TYR A 102 -60.11 -51.20 3.93
N GLN A 103 -61.25 -50.74 3.39
CA GLN A 103 -62.19 -49.64 3.78
C GLN A 103 -61.76 -48.45 4.70
N GLY A 104 -62.31 -47.22 4.61
CA GLY A 104 -63.24 -46.62 3.62
C GLY A 104 -64.09 -45.41 4.14
N ARG A 105 -64.61 -44.57 3.21
CA ARG A 105 -65.76 -43.59 3.27
C ARG A 105 -65.82 -42.50 4.39
N GLY A 106 -66.43 -41.31 4.21
CA GLY A 106 -67.00 -40.62 3.02
C GLY A 106 -68.17 -39.63 3.34
N ARG A 107 -68.49 -38.67 2.43
CA ARG A 107 -69.65 -37.70 2.41
C ARG A 107 -69.73 -36.67 3.57
N GLY A 108 -70.28 -35.44 3.43
CA GLY A 108 -70.74 -34.62 2.27
C GLY A 108 -71.80 -33.55 2.67
N GLY A 109 -71.85 -32.37 2.01
CA GLY A 109 -72.97 -31.39 2.15
C GLY A 109 -72.65 -29.87 1.99
N PRO A 110 -73.49 -29.06 1.28
CA PRO A 110 -73.43 -27.57 1.19
C PRO A 110 -74.74 -26.91 1.75
N PRO A 111 -75.20 -25.66 1.41
CA PRO A 111 -74.60 -24.43 0.80
C PRO A 111 -74.91 -23.11 1.60
N GLN A 112 -74.53 -21.90 1.10
CA GLN A 112 -75.41 -20.68 0.90
C GLN A 112 -74.69 -19.35 0.48
N GLN A 113 -75.52 -18.31 0.24
CA GLN A 113 -75.37 -16.94 -0.33
C GLN A 113 -74.49 -15.96 0.52
N GLY A 114 -74.13 -14.69 0.20
CA GLY A 114 -74.40 -13.71 -0.90
C GLY A 114 -74.95 -12.34 -0.37
N GLY A 115 -74.64 -11.10 -0.83
CA GLY A 115 -73.73 -10.50 -1.84
C GLY A 115 -73.98 -8.97 -2.08
N ARG A 116 -73.11 -8.23 -2.83
CA ARG A 116 -73.06 -6.73 -3.10
C ARG A 116 -72.53 -5.86 -1.91
N GLY A 117 -72.00 -4.62 -2.06
CA GLY A 117 -71.56 -3.79 -3.22
C GLY A 117 -71.29 -2.28 -2.88
N TYR A 118 -70.50 -1.56 -3.70
CA TYR A 118 -70.23 -0.06 -3.71
C TYR A 118 -69.54 0.60 -2.47
N GLY A 119 -68.81 1.74 -2.55
CA GLY A 119 -68.25 2.49 -3.71
C GLY A 119 -67.67 3.91 -3.37
N GLY A 120 -66.66 4.40 -4.12
CA GLY A 120 -66.16 5.81 -4.16
C GLY A 120 -65.09 6.25 -3.13
N GLY A 121 -64.20 7.25 -3.38
CA GLY A 121 -63.82 7.95 -4.62
C GLY A 121 -63.04 9.30 -4.43
N ARG A 122 -62.14 9.66 -5.38
CA ARG A 122 -61.34 10.93 -5.49
C ARG A 122 -60.24 11.13 -4.40
N ASN A 123 -59.07 11.77 -4.57
CA ASN A 123 -58.24 12.34 -5.67
C ASN A 123 -56.74 12.34 -5.18
N GLY A 124 -55.65 12.72 -5.87
CA GLY A 124 -55.40 13.28 -7.22
C GLY A 124 -54.90 14.75 -7.19
N GLY A 125 -53.69 15.16 -7.61
CA GLY A 125 -52.53 14.45 -8.21
C GLY A 125 -51.46 15.42 -8.78
N ARG A 126 -50.57 14.94 -9.69
CA ARG A 126 -49.59 15.71 -10.52
C ARG A 126 -48.37 16.33 -9.77
N GLU A 127 -47.16 16.51 -10.33
CA GLU A 127 -46.41 16.05 -11.54
C GLU A 127 -44.97 15.66 -11.08
N GLY A 128 -43.97 15.19 -11.85
CA GLY A 128 -43.77 14.87 -13.28
C GLY A 128 -42.26 14.81 -13.62
N GLY A 129 -41.87 14.42 -14.85
CA GLY A 129 -40.45 14.47 -15.32
C GLY A 129 -40.03 13.29 -16.23
N PRO A 130 -39.00 13.44 -17.08
CA PRO A 130 -38.74 12.54 -18.22
C PRO A 130 -37.84 11.32 -17.93
N PRO A 131 -37.90 10.25 -18.76
CA PRO A 131 -37.11 9.03 -18.62
C PRO A 131 -35.73 9.08 -19.29
N TYR A 132 -34.76 8.31 -18.76
CA TYR A 132 -33.48 8.02 -19.44
C TYR A 132 -33.03 6.56 -19.20
N SER A 133 -32.38 5.97 -20.21
CA SER A 133 -32.13 4.52 -20.30
C SER A 133 -30.64 4.14 -20.27
N GLY A 134 -30.24 3.37 -19.25
CA GLY A 134 -28.96 2.64 -19.20
C GLY A 134 -27.71 3.49 -18.88
N PRO A 135 -26.50 2.88 -18.87
CA PRO A 135 -26.18 1.49 -19.23
C PRO A 135 -25.81 0.57 -18.04
N SER A 136 -25.55 -0.71 -18.35
CA SER A 136 -25.33 -1.81 -17.41
C SER A 136 -24.13 -1.64 -16.45
N ARG A 137 -24.33 -1.98 -15.18
CA ARG A 137 -23.35 -1.84 -14.09
C ARG A 137 -22.32 -2.99 -14.10
N SER A 138 -21.09 -2.71 -14.54
CA SER A 138 -19.97 -3.65 -14.51
C SER A 138 -19.64 -4.10 -13.08
N GLN A 139 -19.47 -5.41 -12.87
CA GLN A 139 -19.24 -5.99 -11.54
C GLN A 139 -17.77 -5.84 -11.11
N VAL A 140 -17.52 -5.15 -10.00
CA VAL A 140 -16.19 -5.01 -9.39
C VAL A 140 -15.90 -6.23 -8.50
N PRO A 141 -14.75 -6.93 -8.67
CA PRO A 141 -14.30 -7.95 -7.73
C PRO A 141 -13.70 -7.31 -6.46
N ASP A 142 -14.05 -7.82 -5.28
CA ASP A 142 -13.45 -7.37 -4.01
C ASP A 142 -11.94 -7.70 -3.96
N LEU A 143 -11.11 -6.69 -3.70
CA LEU A 143 -9.67 -6.83 -3.44
C LEU A 143 -9.39 -6.64 -1.93
N PRO A 144 -8.50 -7.44 -1.32
CA PRO A 144 -8.09 -7.22 0.07
C PRO A 144 -7.32 -5.89 0.20
N GLN A 145 -7.87 -4.96 0.97
CA GLN A 145 -7.30 -3.61 1.16
C GLN A 145 -6.11 -3.64 2.12
N ALA A 146 -5.11 -2.81 1.86
CA ALA A 146 -3.99 -2.55 2.76
C ALA A 146 -3.86 -1.04 3.02
N THR A 147 -4.15 -0.61 4.24
CA THR A 147 -4.19 0.80 4.65
C THR A 147 -2.77 1.32 4.94
N PRO A 148 -2.37 2.53 4.51
CA PRO A 148 -0.99 3.01 4.66
C PRO A 148 -0.66 3.53 6.08
N PRO A 149 0.45 3.09 6.71
CA PRO A 149 1.09 3.80 7.81
C PRO A 149 2.09 4.87 7.28
N PRO A 150 2.39 5.93 8.04
CA PRO A 150 3.46 6.87 7.74
C PRO A 150 4.82 6.37 8.26
N PHE A 151 5.90 6.74 7.56
CA PHE A 151 7.27 6.67 8.07
C PHE A 151 7.57 7.86 9.00
N GLN A 152 8.41 7.67 10.02
CA GLN A 152 9.44 8.64 10.43
C GLN A 152 10.46 8.09 11.46
N VAL A 153 11.72 8.50 11.27
CA VAL A 153 12.90 8.64 12.18
C VAL A 153 12.99 7.72 13.42
N GLY A 154 14.10 6.98 13.53
CA GLY A 154 14.60 6.40 14.78
C GLY A 154 15.79 7.18 15.36
N LEU A 155 16.00 7.06 16.67
CA LEU A 155 17.21 7.49 17.40
C LEU A 155 17.83 6.27 18.09
N SER A 156 19.15 6.28 18.30
CA SER A 156 19.89 5.17 18.92
C SER A 156 20.86 5.70 19.99
N PRO A 157 21.04 4.99 21.12
CA PRO A 157 22.03 5.34 22.14
C PRO A 157 23.44 4.86 21.75
N GLN A 158 24.47 5.41 22.40
CA GLN A 158 25.85 4.88 22.35
C GLN A 158 26.48 4.79 23.76
N PRO A 159 27.50 3.93 23.94
CA PRO A 159 28.15 3.66 25.23
C PRO A 159 29.49 4.42 25.39
N ARG A 160 30.22 4.12 26.47
CA ARG A 160 31.69 4.23 26.51
C ARG A 160 32.32 2.92 26.99
N HIS A 161 33.58 2.72 26.58
CA HIS A 161 34.44 1.57 26.89
C HIS A 161 35.61 2.01 27.78
N THR A 162 36.20 1.06 28.49
CA THR A 162 37.66 0.77 28.61
C THR A 162 37.77 -0.57 29.36
N GLU A 163 38.16 -1.67 28.73
CA GLU A 163 39.55 -2.13 28.51
C GLU A 163 40.10 -2.95 29.70
N ALA A 164 41.15 -3.75 29.47
CA ALA A 164 41.52 -4.86 30.35
C ALA A 164 43.04 -5.07 30.43
N SER A 165 43.53 -5.47 31.62
CA SER A 165 44.62 -6.44 31.78
C SER A 165 44.65 -6.97 33.23
N SER A 166 45.66 -7.77 33.59
CA SER A 166 45.69 -8.64 34.77
C SER A 166 46.53 -8.14 35.96
N SER A 167 46.17 -8.67 37.14
CA SER A 167 47.08 -9.13 38.22
C SER A 167 48.12 -8.18 38.85
N GLN A 168 47.94 -7.83 40.13
CA GLN A 168 49.04 -7.74 41.12
C GLN A 168 48.55 -7.64 42.58
N PRO A 169 49.29 -8.19 43.54
CA PRO A 169 49.30 -7.80 44.97
C PRO A 169 50.73 -7.45 45.48
N PRO A 170 50.93 -6.92 46.71
CA PRO A 170 50.03 -6.12 47.57
C PRO A 170 50.69 -4.86 48.22
N ASP A 171 49.87 -4.00 48.85
CA ASP A 171 50.12 -3.23 50.11
C ASP A 171 51.31 -2.23 50.26
N PRO A 172 51.34 -1.39 51.32
CA PRO A 172 50.24 -0.61 51.95
C PRO A 172 50.62 0.86 52.28
N SER A 173 49.66 1.74 52.66
CA SER A 173 49.73 2.62 53.88
C SER A 173 48.66 3.75 53.99
N THR A 174 47.75 3.58 54.97
CA THR A 174 47.21 4.54 55.96
C THR A 174 47.09 6.09 55.74
N ALA A 175 45.84 6.55 55.89
CA ALA A 175 45.33 7.50 56.92
C ALA A 175 45.08 9.01 56.63
N ALA A 176 44.25 9.61 57.52
CA ALA A 176 43.66 10.98 57.58
C ALA A 176 42.73 11.35 56.39
N ILE A 177 41.45 11.75 56.53
CA ILE A 177 40.60 12.37 57.59
C ILE A 177 40.81 13.88 57.82
N SER A 178 39.98 14.70 57.14
CA SER A 178 39.30 15.94 57.60
C SER A 178 38.44 16.46 56.44
N GLN A 179 37.11 16.31 56.42
CA GLN A 179 36.05 17.06 57.12
C GLN A 179 35.82 18.51 56.64
N GLN A 180 34.60 18.77 56.14
CA GLN A 180 33.89 20.06 55.98
C GLN A 180 34.52 21.02 54.94
N VAL A 181 33.77 21.77 54.12
CA VAL A 181 32.49 22.50 54.34
C VAL A 181 31.39 22.11 53.33
N GLN A 182 30.14 22.41 53.67
CA GLN A 182 28.93 22.11 52.87
C GLN A 182 28.51 23.26 51.92
N GLN A 183 27.61 22.91 50.99
CA GLN A 183 26.68 23.81 50.27
C GLN A 183 27.28 24.86 49.32
N LEU A 184 27.01 24.68 48.03
CA LEU A 184 25.88 25.38 47.40
C LEU A 184 25.30 24.52 46.25
N THR A 185 23.98 24.37 46.20
CA THR A 185 23.29 23.55 45.19
C THR A 185 22.54 24.46 44.22
N ILE A 186 22.76 24.30 42.93
CA ILE A 186 21.89 24.83 41.87
C ILE A 186 21.51 23.67 40.96
N GLN A 187 20.25 23.66 40.50
CA GLN A 187 19.64 22.55 39.77
C GLN A 187 19.87 22.72 38.26
N GLU A 188 20.26 21.65 37.56
CA GLU A 188 20.24 21.60 36.10
C GLU A 188 18.93 20.97 35.58
N GLU A 189 18.23 21.69 34.70
CA GLU A 189 17.03 21.19 34.02
C GLU A 189 17.42 20.31 32.81
N SER A 190 17.02 19.04 32.82
CA SER A 190 17.50 18.03 31.87
C SER A 190 16.67 17.96 30.57
N SER A 191 16.95 18.87 29.64
CA SER A 191 16.40 18.89 28.26
C SER A 191 17.02 17.81 27.34
N GLY A 192 16.80 16.54 27.67
CA GLY A 192 17.48 15.41 27.01
C GLY A 192 17.05 15.11 25.55
N GLN A 193 17.90 15.45 24.58
CA GLN A 193 17.98 14.77 23.27
C GLN A 193 19.43 14.44 22.91
N ALA A 194 19.73 13.15 22.78
CA ALA A 194 21.07 12.67 22.45
C ALA A 194 21.39 12.83 20.95
N ILE A 195 22.65 13.16 20.65
CA ILE A 195 23.19 13.28 19.29
C ILE A 195 23.41 11.87 18.70
N GLN A 196 23.02 11.66 17.45
CA GLN A 196 23.32 10.42 16.73
C GLN A 196 24.81 10.32 16.42
N ALA A 197 25.43 9.19 16.78
CA ALA A 197 26.77 8.84 16.32
C ALA A 197 26.73 8.06 15.00
N ALA A 198 27.81 8.18 14.21
CA ALA A 198 27.98 7.44 12.96
C ALA A 198 28.03 5.90 13.18
N PRO A 199 27.65 5.09 12.17
CA PRO A 199 27.73 3.64 12.27
C PRO A 199 29.17 3.15 12.54
N PRO A 200 29.36 2.07 13.31
CA PRO A 200 30.69 1.58 13.67
C PRO A 200 31.48 1.16 12.42
N ALA A 201 32.78 1.49 12.38
CA ALA A 201 33.63 1.36 11.19
C ALA A 201 33.66 -0.06 10.57
N SER A 202 33.46 -1.11 11.39
CA SER A 202 33.32 -2.50 10.96
C SER A 202 32.23 -2.72 9.89
N SER A 203 31.16 -1.91 9.89
CA SER A 203 30.08 -1.98 8.91
C SER A 203 30.51 -1.72 7.46
N LYS A 204 31.68 -1.10 7.23
CA LYS A 204 32.24 -0.85 5.87
C LYS A 204 32.81 -2.10 5.19
N SER A 205 32.87 -3.23 5.88
CA SER A 205 33.46 -4.48 5.37
C SER A 205 32.53 -5.30 4.46
N VAL A 206 31.22 -5.30 4.76
CA VAL A 206 30.21 -6.03 3.98
C VAL A 206 29.71 -5.14 2.85
N ARG A 207 29.76 -5.63 1.61
CA ARG A 207 29.20 -4.97 0.42
C ARG A 207 28.07 -5.82 -0.15
N PHE A 208 27.01 -5.20 -0.64
CA PHE A 208 25.97 -5.90 -1.39
C PHE A 208 26.54 -6.41 -2.73
N PRO A 209 25.99 -7.51 -3.30
CA PRO A 209 26.49 -8.08 -4.55
C PRO A 209 26.36 -7.09 -5.71
N ILE A 210 27.48 -6.92 -6.42
CA ILE A 210 27.51 -6.20 -7.71
C ILE A 210 26.61 -6.97 -8.70
N ARG A 211 25.86 -6.23 -9.52
CA ARG A 211 25.00 -6.77 -10.58
C ARG A 211 25.79 -7.77 -11.46
N PRO A 212 25.40 -9.05 -11.55
CA PRO A 212 26.15 -10.09 -12.26
C PRO A 212 26.07 -9.97 -13.80
N GLY A 213 25.24 -9.05 -14.30
CA GLY A 213 25.00 -8.80 -15.72
C GLY A 213 23.63 -8.15 -15.94
N LYS A 214 23.29 -7.87 -17.20
CA LYS A 214 21.91 -7.58 -17.60
C LYS A 214 21.22 -8.88 -18.01
N GLY A 215 19.93 -9.01 -17.72
CA GLY A 215 19.14 -10.11 -18.26
C GLY A 215 18.93 -9.98 -19.77
N THR A 216 18.75 -11.11 -20.42
CA THR A 216 18.63 -11.31 -21.86
C THR A 216 17.34 -12.04 -22.26
N VAL A 217 16.74 -12.80 -21.33
CA VAL A 217 15.51 -13.57 -21.54
C VAL A 217 14.29 -12.66 -21.59
N GLY A 218 13.35 -13.01 -22.48
CA GLY A 218 12.09 -12.29 -22.69
C GLY A 218 12.10 -11.40 -23.95
N SER A 219 10.90 -11.02 -24.38
CA SER A 219 10.75 -10.16 -25.58
C SER A 219 11.17 -8.73 -25.26
N ARG A 220 12.17 -8.19 -25.96
CA ARG A 220 12.64 -6.81 -25.75
C ARG A 220 11.55 -5.78 -26.08
N CYS A 221 11.41 -4.76 -25.24
CA CYS A 221 10.49 -3.63 -25.47
C CYS A 221 11.06 -2.34 -24.85
N VAL A 222 10.39 -1.21 -25.10
CA VAL A 222 10.72 0.08 -24.49
C VAL A 222 9.54 0.59 -23.67
N VAL A 223 9.81 0.97 -22.43
CA VAL A 223 8.84 1.55 -21.50
C VAL A 223 9.29 2.96 -21.09
N LYS A 224 8.35 3.81 -20.69
CA LYS A 224 8.64 5.10 -20.05
C LYS A 224 8.57 4.93 -18.54
N ALA A 225 9.52 5.48 -17.82
CA ALA A 225 9.50 5.55 -16.36
C ALA A 225 9.19 6.98 -15.90
N ASN A 226 8.55 7.15 -14.74
CA ASN A 226 8.33 8.45 -14.09
C ASN A 226 9.59 9.02 -13.41
N HIS A 227 10.69 8.91 -14.13
CA HIS A 227 12.06 9.26 -13.76
C HIS A 227 12.52 10.29 -14.79
N PHE A 228 12.99 11.44 -14.33
CA PHE A 228 13.46 12.54 -15.16
C PHE A 228 14.95 12.72 -14.90
N PHE A 229 15.77 12.71 -15.96
CA PHE A 229 17.22 12.91 -15.81
C PHE A 229 17.51 14.25 -15.13
N ALA A 230 18.39 14.21 -14.12
CA ALA A 230 18.94 15.39 -13.49
C ALA A 230 20.45 15.44 -13.76
N GLU A 231 20.93 16.59 -14.21
CA GLU A 231 22.36 16.82 -14.41
C GLU A 231 23.05 16.96 -13.04
N LEU A 232 24.24 16.36 -12.89
CA LEU A 232 25.05 16.54 -11.69
C LEU A 232 25.60 17.98 -11.67
N PRO A 233 25.40 18.75 -10.58
CA PRO A 233 25.88 20.14 -10.56
C PRO A 233 27.40 20.28 -10.60
N ASP A 234 27.85 21.31 -11.31
CA ASP A 234 29.25 21.76 -11.34
C ASP A 234 29.45 22.93 -10.36
N LYS A 235 29.14 22.70 -9.07
CA LYS A 235 29.25 23.70 -8.00
C LYS A 235 29.54 23.06 -6.63
N ASP A 236 30.42 23.69 -5.85
CA ASP A 236 30.78 23.23 -4.50
C ASP A 236 29.66 23.40 -3.48
N LEU A 237 29.04 22.30 -3.06
CA LEU A 237 27.94 22.34 -2.09
C LEU A 237 28.48 22.39 -0.65
N HIS A 238 28.10 23.41 0.10
CA HIS A 238 28.53 23.63 1.48
C HIS A 238 27.35 23.47 2.46
N GLN A 239 27.55 22.70 3.52
CA GLN A 239 26.60 22.51 4.63
C GLN A 239 27.00 23.35 5.84
N TYR A 240 26.01 24.02 6.41
CA TYR A 240 26.10 24.80 7.63
C TYR A 240 25.08 24.27 8.65
N ASP A 241 25.51 24.16 9.90
CA ASP A 241 24.62 23.92 11.02
C ASP A 241 23.95 25.24 11.45
N VAL A 242 22.66 25.17 11.74
CA VAL A 242 21.82 26.30 12.18
C VAL A 242 21.28 26.02 13.57
N THR A 243 21.52 26.97 14.47
CA THR A 243 20.90 27.01 15.81
C THR A 243 20.00 28.25 15.88
N ILE A 244 18.73 28.06 16.24
CA ILE A 244 17.76 29.13 16.49
C ILE A 244 17.44 29.14 17.98
N THR A 245 17.57 30.30 18.61
CA THR A 245 17.29 30.53 20.04
C THR A 245 16.27 31.65 20.19
N PRO A 246 15.17 31.48 20.95
CA PRO A 246 14.76 30.25 21.66
C PRO A 246 14.48 29.08 20.70
N GLU A 247 14.60 27.84 21.18
CA GLU A 247 14.36 26.66 20.33
C GLU A 247 12.89 26.58 19.91
N VAL A 248 12.66 26.38 18.61
CA VAL A 248 11.32 26.30 18.02
C VAL A 248 11.10 24.96 17.35
N THR A 249 10.12 24.21 17.88
CA THR A 249 9.69 22.89 17.38
C THR A 249 8.93 22.97 16.05
N SER A 250 8.46 24.17 15.67
CA SER A 250 7.69 24.41 14.45
C SER A 250 8.58 24.69 13.24
N ARG A 251 8.75 23.69 12.37
CA ARG A 251 9.44 23.81 11.08
C ARG A 251 8.98 25.01 10.23
N GLY A 252 7.70 25.39 10.32
CA GLY A 252 7.15 26.53 9.59
C GLY A 252 7.68 27.88 10.11
N VAL A 253 7.79 28.02 11.44
CA VAL A 253 8.38 29.22 12.07
C VAL A 253 9.88 29.26 11.82
N ASN A 254 10.59 28.14 11.90
CA ASN A 254 12.01 28.06 11.56
C ASN A 254 12.28 28.53 10.13
N ARG A 255 11.43 28.12 9.17
CA ARG A 255 11.49 28.60 7.78
C ARG A 255 11.15 30.09 7.65
N ALA A 256 10.19 30.61 8.43
CA ALA A 256 9.92 32.05 8.47
C ALA A 256 11.13 32.86 8.99
N VAL A 257 11.77 32.40 10.07
CA VAL A 257 13.02 33.00 10.61
C VAL A 257 14.11 33.02 9.55
N MET A 258 14.36 31.89 8.87
CA MET A 258 15.39 31.82 7.83
C MET A 258 15.04 32.64 6.57
N ASN A 259 13.77 32.71 6.17
CA ASN A 259 13.33 33.57 5.07
C ASN A 259 13.54 35.05 5.40
N GLN A 260 13.27 35.48 6.63
CA GLN A 260 13.56 36.84 7.09
C GLN A 260 15.07 37.11 7.16
N LEU A 261 15.88 36.14 7.59
CA LEU A 261 17.34 36.22 7.59
C LEU A 261 17.90 36.42 6.18
N VAL A 262 17.46 35.63 5.21
CA VAL A 262 17.83 35.81 3.80
C VAL A 262 17.35 37.17 3.28
N THR A 263 16.13 37.60 3.62
CA THR A 263 15.58 38.89 3.17
C THR A 263 16.39 40.08 3.67
N LEU A 264 16.82 40.06 4.94
CA LEU A 264 17.60 41.14 5.55
C LEU A 264 19.10 41.12 5.17
N TYR A 265 19.70 39.93 5.04
CA TYR A 265 21.17 39.78 5.05
C TYR A 265 21.78 39.12 3.80
N ARG A 266 20.99 38.81 2.76
CA ARG A 266 21.49 38.18 1.52
C ARG A 266 22.65 38.95 0.88
N TYR A 267 22.45 40.24 0.61
CA TYR A 267 23.48 41.07 -0.03
C TYR A 267 24.64 41.39 0.92
N SER A 268 24.36 41.72 2.19
CA SER A 268 25.38 42.20 3.13
C SER A 268 26.25 41.11 3.76
N HIS A 269 25.75 39.88 3.90
CA HIS A 269 26.42 38.84 4.69
C HIS A 269 26.39 37.43 4.09
N LEU A 270 25.45 37.08 3.21
CA LEU A 270 25.43 35.74 2.60
C LEU A 270 26.25 35.66 1.29
N GLY A 271 26.83 36.79 0.85
CA GLY A 271 27.54 36.88 -0.43
C GLY A 271 26.59 36.69 -1.60
N GLU A 272 25.44 37.36 -1.56
CA GLU A 272 24.32 37.27 -2.51
C GLU A 272 23.67 35.88 -2.70
N ARG A 273 24.17 34.85 -2.02
CA ARG A 273 23.67 33.48 -2.19
C ARG A 273 22.23 33.29 -1.71
N LEU A 274 21.59 32.30 -2.30
CA LEU A 274 20.24 31.85 -1.95
C LEU A 274 20.31 30.47 -1.27
N PRO A 275 20.43 30.41 0.07
CA PRO A 275 20.58 29.13 0.76
C PRO A 275 19.27 28.32 0.78
N ALA A 276 19.38 27.00 0.77
CA ALA A 276 18.28 26.06 0.99
C ALA A 276 18.35 25.50 2.42
N TYR A 277 17.21 25.34 3.10
CA TYR A 277 17.15 25.01 4.53
C TYR A 277 16.28 23.78 4.78
N ASP A 278 16.65 22.87 5.68
CA ASP A 278 15.81 21.69 5.98
C ASP A 278 14.54 22.03 6.78
N GLY A 279 14.57 23.14 7.54
CA GLY A 279 13.53 23.54 8.49
C GLY A 279 13.83 23.19 9.96
N ARG A 280 15.03 22.69 10.27
CA ARG A 280 15.51 22.36 11.63
C ARG A 280 16.91 22.91 11.89
N LYS A 281 17.95 22.25 11.38
CA LYS A 281 19.36 22.45 11.79
C LYS A 281 20.35 22.47 10.62
N SER A 282 19.93 22.22 9.38
CA SER A 282 20.87 22.12 8.25
C SER A 282 20.51 23.10 7.13
N LEU A 283 21.48 23.94 6.79
CA LEU A 283 21.43 24.95 5.74
C LEU A 283 22.49 24.64 4.69
N TYR A 284 22.17 24.87 3.42
CA TYR A 284 23.03 24.51 2.30
C TYR A 284 23.22 25.71 1.37
N THR A 285 24.39 25.81 0.74
CA THR A 285 24.72 26.85 -0.25
C THR A 285 25.58 26.32 -1.40
N ALA A 286 25.49 26.99 -2.54
CA ALA A 286 26.36 26.77 -3.68
C ALA A 286 27.60 27.70 -3.60
N GLY A 287 28.69 27.18 -3.07
CA GLY A 287 29.91 27.91 -2.68
C GLY A 287 29.89 28.43 -1.24
N PRO A 288 31.06 28.75 -0.65
CA PRO A 288 31.20 29.06 0.77
C PRO A 288 30.71 30.47 1.12
N LEU A 289 29.83 30.56 2.14
CA LEU A 289 29.47 31.83 2.79
C LEU A 289 30.73 32.57 3.26
N PRO A 290 30.74 33.92 3.28
CA PRO A 290 31.90 34.75 3.63
C PRO A 290 32.22 34.76 5.14
N PHE A 291 31.87 33.69 5.85
CA PHE A 291 32.16 33.45 7.27
C PHE A 291 32.14 31.95 7.56
N THR A 292 32.96 31.51 8.53
CA THR A 292 32.93 30.14 9.06
C THR A 292 31.91 29.97 10.19
N SER A 293 31.61 31.05 10.92
CA SER A 293 30.53 31.14 11.90
C SER A 293 30.04 32.58 11.99
N LYS A 294 28.72 32.80 12.01
CA LYS A 294 28.13 34.13 12.25
C LYS A 294 26.79 34.05 12.97
N GLU A 295 26.56 35.04 13.81
CA GLU A 295 25.31 35.28 14.54
C GLU A 295 24.49 36.39 13.87
N PHE A 296 23.17 36.19 13.85
CA PHE A 296 22.17 37.12 13.32
C PHE A 296 21.04 37.28 14.34
N ARG A 297 20.47 38.48 14.40
CA ARG A 297 19.24 38.78 15.14
C ARG A 297 18.10 38.96 14.14
N ILE A 298 17.00 38.25 14.35
CA ILE A 298 15.84 38.18 13.45
C ILE A 298 14.57 38.44 14.25
N THR A 299 14.00 39.63 14.11
CA THR A 299 12.65 39.89 14.62
C THR A 299 11.62 39.34 13.64
N LEU A 300 10.76 38.43 14.09
CA LEU A 300 9.49 38.13 13.43
C LEU A 300 8.36 38.87 14.13
N ILE A 301 7.47 39.45 13.34
CA ILE A 301 6.16 39.93 13.80
C ILE A 301 5.20 38.75 13.71
N ASP A 302 4.63 38.31 14.83
CA ASP A 302 3.70 37.20 14.83
C ASP A 302 2.37 37.54 14.12
N GLU A 303 1.99 36.72 13.13
CA GLU A 303 0.57 36.52 12.82
C GLU A 303 -0.12 35.94 14.06
N ASP A 304 -1.26 36.52 14.43
CA ASP A 304 -1.91 36.24 15.72
C ASP A 304 -2.32 34.76 15.89
N ASP A 305 -1.53 34.05 16.70
CA ASP A 305 -1.53 32.58 16.84
C ASP A 305 -2.58 32.02 17.81
N GLY A 306 -3.43 32.89 18.35
CA GLY A 306 -4.52 32.52 19.27
C GLY A 306 -4.14 32.51 20.75
N THR A 307 -2.90 32.81 21.14
CA THR A 307 -2.45 32.75 22.54
C THR A 307 -3.01 33.83 23.48
N GLY A 308 -3.82 34.76 22.96
CA GLY A 308 -4.55 35.77 23.76
C GLY A 308 -3.92 37.16 23.68
N GLY A 309 -2.59 37.26 23.66
CA GLY A 309 -1.83 38.52 23.72
C GLY A 309 -1.99 39.46 22.51
N GLN A 310 -1.37 40.64 22.62
CA GLN A 310 -1.09 41.54 21.50
C GLN A 310 -0.16 40.87 20.47
N ARG A 311 0.02 41.49 19.28
CA ARG A 311 1.10 41.11 18.35
C ARG A 311 2.43 41.18 19.08
N ARG A 312 3.09 40.04 19.27
CA ARG A 312 4.42 39.98 19.87
C ARG A 312 5.44 39.98 18.76
N GLU A 313 6.36 40.93 18.83
CA GLU A 313 7.63 40.82 18.14
C GLU A 313 8.47 39.78 18.88
N ARG A 314 8.94 38.77 18.14
CA ARG A 314 9.83 37.73 18.65
C ARG A 314 11.20 37.90 18.02
N GLU A 315 12.16 38.36 18.81
CA GLU A 315 13.57 38.32 18.42
C GLU A 315 14.08 36.87 18.52
N PHE A 316 14.64 36.37 17.42
CA PHE A 316 15.34 35.10 17.34
C PHE A 316 16.83 35.35 17.09
N LYS A 317 17.67 34.78 17.95
CA LYS A 317 19.10 34.64 17.72
C LYS A 317 19.33 33.44 16.81
N VAL A 318 19.97 33.65 15.67
CA VAL A 318 20.29 32.60 14.69
C VAL A 318 21.80 32.53 14.53
N VAL A 319 22.39 31.37 14.82
CA VAL A 319 23.80 31.09 14.59
C VAL A 319 23.93 30.13 13.41
N ILE A 320 24.73 30.51 12.41
CA ILE A 320 25.05 29.72 11.22
C ILE A 320 26.54 29.40 11.25
N LYS A 321 26.91 28.11 11.28
CA LYS A 321 28.30 27.64 11.38
C LYS A 321 28.61 26.61 10.30
N LEU A 322 29.74 26.72 9.62
CA LEU A 322 30.21 25.74 8.63
C LEU A 322 30.41 24.37 9.28
N ALA A 323 29.81 23.34 8.68
CA ALA A 323 29.84 21.96 9.18
C ALA A 323 30.58 21.01 8.23
N ALA A 324 30.29 21.07 6.92
CA ALA A 324 30.90 20.19 5.92
C ALA A 324 30.85 20.79 4.49
N ARG A 325 31.63 20.20 3.58
CA ARG A 325 31.48 20.33 2.11
C ARG A 325 31.03 18.97 1.59
N ALA A 326 29.99 18.94 0.75
CA ALA A 326 29.47 17.69 0.19
C ALA A 326 30.22 17.38 -1.12
N ASP A 327 30.71 16.15 -1.23
CA ASP A 327 31.56 15.73 -2.35
C ASP A 327 30.72 15.29 -3.57
N LEU A 328 30.62 16.17 -4.56
CA LEU A 328 30.00 15.87 -5.85
C LEU A 328 30.91 15.05 -6.78
N HIS A 329 32.23 15.05 -6.57
CA HIS A 329 33.15 14.22 -7.35
C HIS A 329 33.00 12.74 -6.97
N HIS A 330 32.97 12.43 -5.66
CA HIS A 330 32.56 11.13 -5.12
C HIS A 330 31.19 10.72 -5.65
N LEU A 331 30.19 11.62 -5.66
CA LEU A 331 28.87 11.31 -6.23
C LEU A 331 28.96 10.96 -7.73
N GLY A 332 29.79 11.67 -8.50
CA GLY A 332 30.09 11.37 -9.90
C GLY A 332 30.76 10.01 -10.10
N LEU A 333 31.75 9.65 -9.27
CA LEU A 333 32.43 8.34 -9.31
C LEU A 333 31.48 7.19 -8.94
N PHE A 334 30.61 7.41 -7.95
CA PHE A 334 29.58 6.45 -7.53
C PHE A 334 28.53 6.21 -8.63
N LEU A 335 28.04 7.28 -9.28
CA LEU A 335 27.12 7.19 -10.42
C LEU A 335 27.75 6.50 -11.64
N GLN A 336 29.06 6.64 -11.83
CA GLN A 336 29.85 5.90 -12.84
C GLN A 336 30.16 4.45 -12.41
N GLY A 337 29.78 4.03 -11.20
CA GLY A 337 30.08 2.71 -10.64
C GLY A 337 31.55 2.46 -10.31
N LYS A 338 32.39 3.51 -10.33
CA LYS A 338 33.82 3.45 -9.96
C LYS A 338 34.02 3.40 -8.44
N GLN A 339 33.04 3.87 -7.68
CA GLN A 339 32.99 3.81 -6.22
C GLN A 339 31.72 3.09 -5.75
N ALA A 340 31.82 2.40 -4.61
CA ALA A 340 30.76 1.51 -4.12
C ALA A 340 29.81 2.18 -3.11
N ASP A 341 30.32 3.14 -2.33
CA ASP A 341 29.57 3.90 -1.34
C ASP A 341 29.02 5.19 -1.94
N ALA A 342 27.76 5.51 -1.62
CA ALA A 342 27.08 6.72 -2.07
C ALA A 342 27.20 7.85 -1.02
N PRO A 343 27.64 9.07 -1.39
CA PRO A 343 27.66 10.20 -0.46
C PRO A 343 26.22 10.67 -0.19
N GLN A 344 25.69 10.27 0.96
CA GLN A 344 24.30 10.54 1.36
C GLN A 344 24.08 12.04 1.61
N GLU A 345 25.11 12.73 2.06
CA GLU A 345 25.14 14.17 2.32
C GLU A 345 24.84 14.93 1.03
N ALA A 346 25.54 14.60 -0.06
CA ALA A 346 25.33 15.21 -1.38
C ALA A 346 23.92 14.93 -1.91
N LEU A 347 23.45 13.68 -1.83
CA LEU A 347 22.08 13.31 -2.22
C LEU A 347 21.03 14.04 -1.37
N GLN A 348 21.27 14.23 -0.07
CA GLN A 348 20.40 14.98 0.84
C GLN A 348 20.36 16.47 0.49
N VAL A 349 21.48 17.11 0.12
CA VAL A 349 21.47 18.51 -0.33
C VAL A 349 20.52 18.67 -1.52
N LEU A 350 20.68 17.83 -2.55
CA LEU A 350 19.88 17.89 -3.77
C LEU A 350 18.39 17.58 -3.51
N ASP A 351 18.08 16.63 -2.62
CA ASP A 351 16.71 16.27 -2.20
C ASP A 351 16.03 17.36 -1.33
N ILE A 352 16.81 18.27 -0.74
CA ILE A 352 16.32 19.45 0.02
C ILE A 352 16.15 20.66 -0.90
N VAL A 353 17.16 21.00 -1.70
CA VAL A 353 17.13 22.15 -2.64
C VAL A 353 15.91 22.08 -3.55
N LEU A 354 15.66 20.93 -4.19
CA LEU A 354 14.52 20.76 -5.09
C LEU A 354 13.15 20.82 -4.39
N ARG A 355 13.11 20.76 -3.05
CA ARG A 355 11.89 20.90 -2.25
C ARG A 355 11.65 22.31 -1.72
N GLU A 356 12.62 23.22 -1.83
CA GLU A 356 12.54 24.52 -1.19
C GLU A 356 11.39 25.37 -1.76
N LEU A 357 11.25 25.45 -3.09
CA LEU A 357 10.12 26.11 -3.74
C LEU A 357 8.77 25.34 -3.53
N PRO A 358 8.69 24.00 -3.70
CA PRO A 358 7.49 23.23 -3.34
C PRO A 358 7.02 23.35 -1.88
N ASN A 359 7.92 23.57 -0.91
CA ASN A 359 7.57 23.81 0.50
C ASN A 359 6.85 25.16 0.74
N VAL A 360 6.98 26.12 -0.19
CA VAL A 360 6.32 27.43 -0.12
C VAL A 360 4.98 27.41 -0.85
N ASN A 361 4.94 26.81 -2.05
CA ASN A 361 3.77 26.85 -2.92
C ASN A 361 2.67 25.84 -2.57
N TYR A 362 2.99 24.81 -1.79
CA TYR A 362 2.10 23.67 -1.54
C TYR A 362 2.13 23.23 -0.08
N THR A 363 1.15 22.42 0.36
CA THR A 363 1.18 21.81 1.70
C THR A 363 2.08 20.56 1.71
N PRO A 364 3.21 20.54 2.44
CA PRO A 364 4.13 19.41 2.45
C PRO A 364 3.69 18.32 3.44
N VAL A 365 3.68 17.07 2.98
CA VAL A 365 3.41 15.87 3.79
C VAL A 365 4.45 14.80 3.45
N GLY A 366 5.51 14.73 4.27
CA GLY A 366 6.61 13.79 4.05
C GLY A 366 7.46 14.18 2.85
N ARG A 367 7.42 13.38 1.78
CA ARG A 367 8.08 13.65 0.47
C ARG A 367 7.06 14.03 -0.64
N SER A 368 5.85 14.42 -0.26
CA SER A 368 4.78 14.78 -1.20
C SER A 368 4.17 16.15 -0.88
N PHE A 369 3.70 16.83 -1.93
CA PHE A 369 3.18 18.20 -1.93
C PHE A 369 1.75 18.21 -2.45
N TYR A 370 0.84 18.85 -1.72
CA TYR A 370 -0.60 18.85 -2.00
C TYR A 370 -1.15 20.26 -2.08
N HIS A 371 -2.12 20.48 -2.98
CA HIS A 371 -2.83 21.74 -3.14
C HIS A 371 -4.28 21.45 -3.55
N PRO A 372 -5.27 22.26 -3.12
CA PRO A 372 -6.66 22.08 -3.54
C PRO A 372 -6.86 22.17 -5.06
N ASP A 373 -6.03 22.97 -5.73
CA ASP A 373 -6.18 23.30 -7.16
C ASP A 373 -5.36 22.37 -8.08
N ILE A 374 -4.61 21.41 -7.53
CA ILE A 374 -4.02 20.33 -8.32
C ILE A 374 -5.16 19.37 -8.68
N GLY A 375 -5.85 19.67 -9.78
CA GLY A 375 -7.08 19.00 -10.18
C GLY A 375 -8.28 19.38 -9.30
N ARG A 376 -9.34 18.57 -9.33
CA ARG A 376 -10.62 18.89 -8.67
C ARG A 376 -10.70 18.30 -7.27
N ARG A 377 -10.94 19.14 -6.25
CA ARG A 377 -11.40 18.73 -4.90
C ARG A 377 -12.57 17.73 -5.00
N GLN A 378 -12.57 16.68 -4.18
CA GLN A 378 -13.67 15.70 -4.13
C GLN A 378 -14.04 15.35 -2.68
N PRO A 379 -15.30 15.52 -2.25
CA PRO A 379 -15.72 15.18 -0.89
C PRO A 379 -15.70 13.66 -0.67
N LEU A 380 -15.22 13.26 0.50
CA LEU A 380 -15.22 11.89 1.02
C LEU A 380 -16.35 11.68 2.04
N GLY A 381 -16.90 12.77 2.58
CA GLY A 381 -18.02 12.79 3.54
C GLY A 381 -17.56 12.79 5.00
N GLU A 382 -18.46 13.21 5.90
CA GLU A 382 -18.17 13.58 7.30
C GLU A 382 -17.21 14.78 7.42
N GLY A 383 -17.31 15.77 6.54
CA GLY A 383 -16.49 16.99 6.53
C GLY A 383 -15.03 16.78 6.10
N LEU A 384 -14.78 15.77 5.26
CA LEU A 384 -13.46 15.40 4.75
C LEU A 384 -13.47 15.42 3.22
N GLU A 385 -12.48 16.07 2.62
CA GLU A 385 -12.25 16.07 1.19
C GLU A 385 -10.93 15.39 0.82
N SER A 386 -10.74 15.11 -0.47
CA SER A 386 -9.46 14.65 -1.02
C SER A 386 -8.80 15.75 -1.85
N TRP A 387 -7.54 16.02 -1.53
CA TRP A 387 -6.65 16.84 -2.36
C TRP A 387 -5.69 15.93 -3.11
N ARG A 388 -5.37 16.29 -4.35
CA ARG A 388 -4.27 15.67 -5.09
C ARG A 388 -2.97 16.42 -4.85
N GLY A 389 -1.90 15.87 -5.39
CA GLY A 389 -0.54 16.34 -5.20
C GLY A 389 0.44 15.41 -5.88
N PHE A 390 1.73 15.67 -5.68
CA PHE A 390 2.81 14.85 -6.25
C PHE A 390 3.83 14.46 -5.18
N TYR A 391 4.41 13.28 -5.33
CA TYR A 391 5.64 12.86 -4.66
C TYR A 391 6.85 13.39 -5.41
N GLN A 392 7.93 13.68 -4.68
CA GLN A 392 9.22 14.05 -5.25
C GLN A 392 10.39 13.46 -4.45
N SER A 393 11.30 12.76 -5.12
CA SER A 393 12.62 12.40 -4.59
C SER A 393 13.67 12.35 -5.68
N ILE A 394 14.88 12.86 -5.43
CA ILE A 394 16.04 12.52 -6.25
C ILE A 394 16.56 11.12 -5.87
N ARG A 395 17.11 10.37 -6.83
CA ARG A 395 17.72 9.05 -6.63
C ARG A 395 18.98 8.93 -7.50
N PRO A 396 20.06 8.27 -7.02
CA PRO A 396 21.13 7.82 -7.90
C PRO A 396 20.68 6.61 -8.72
N THR A 397 21.04 6.56 -10.00
CA THR A 397 20.64 5.50 -10.93
C THR A 397 21.72 5.29 -12.01
N GLN A 398 21.64 4.20 -12.77
CA GLN A 398 22.55 3.95 -13.91
C GLN A 398 22.49 5.00 -15.02
N MET A 399 21.43 5.81 -15.09
CA MET A 399 21.33 6.96 -16.00
C MET A 399 21.86 8.27 -15.38
N GLY A 400 22.58 8.22 -14.26
CA GLY A 400 22.98 9.39 -13.48
C GLY A 400 21.96 9.71 -12.37
N LEU A 401 21.82 10.98 -12.01
CA LEU A 401 20.78 11.40 -11.08
C LEU A 401 19.41 11.36 -11.77
N SER A 402 18.40 10.93 -11.02
CA SER A 402 17.02 10.83 -11.49
C SER A 402 16.06 11.47 -10.49
N LEU A 403 15.26 12.43 -10.93
CA LEU A 403 14.12 12.95 -10.20
C LEU A 403 12.91 12.03 -10.43
N ASN A 404 12.43 11.37 -9.38
CA ASN A 404 11.19 10.58 -9.43
C ASN A 404 9.99 11.45 -9.01
N ILE A 405 8.97 11.53 -9.89
CA ILE A 405 7.73 12.28 -9.67
C ILE A 405 6.53 11.35 -9.84
N ASP A 406 5.60 11.30 -8.89
CA ASP A 406 4.42 10.42 -8.94
C ASP A 406 3.17 11.06 -8.34
N MET A 407 2.01 10.95 -9.01
CA MET A 407 0.76 11.51 -8.49
C MET A 407 0.31 10.81 -7.20
N SER A 408 -0.12 11.62 -6.25
CA SER A 408 -0.61 11.22 -4.93
C SER A 408 -1.93 11.91 -4.61
N SER A 409 -2.68 11.38 -3.64
CA SER A 409 -3.83 12.08 -3.05
C SER A 409 -4.02 11.61 -1.60
N THR A 410 -4.48 12.50 -0.73
CA THR A 410 -4.75 12.20 0.68
C THR A 410 -5.98 12.95 1.15
N ALA A 411 -6.59 12.48 2.24
CA ALA A 411 -7.69 13.19 2.88
C ALA A 411 -7.20 14.45 3.63
N PHE A 412 -7.99 15.52 3.51
CA PHE A 412 -7.90 16.78 4.23
C PHE A 412 -9.26 17.05 4.90
N ILE A 413 -9.29 17.89 5.92
CA ILE A 413 -10.52 18.36 6.56
C ILE A 413 -11.06 19.53 5.73
N GLU A 414 -12.35 19.51 5.39
CA GLU A 414 -13.00 20.58 4.62
C GLU A 414 -12.98 21.91 5.44
N PRO A 415 -12.66 23.06 4.83
CA PRO A 415 -12.56 24.36 5.53
C PRO A 415 -13.94 25.00 5.80
N LEU A 416 -14.85 24.24 6.42
CA LEU A 416 -16.24 24.61 6.68
C LEU A 416 -16.41 25.42 7.97
N PRO A 417 -17.51 26.18 8.12
CA PRO A 417 -18.05 26.55 9.43
C PRO A 417 -18.23 25.31 10.31
N VAL A 418 -17.94 25.42 11.62
CA VAL A 418 -17.95 24.24 12.51
C VAL A 418 -19.36 23.64 12.66
N ILE A 419 -20.41 24.45 12.58
CA ILE A 419 -21.82 24.00 12.53
C ILE A 419 -22.06 23.07 11.33
N GLU A 420 -21.62 23.47 10.12
CA GLU A 420 -21.75 22.66 8.91
C GLU A 420 -20.94 21.35 8.99
N PHE A 421 -19.71 21.43 9.52
CA PHE A 421 -18.89 20.24 9.76
C PHE A 421 -19.57 19.24 10.72
N VAL A 422 -20.18 19.72 11.80
CA VAL A 422 -20.94 18.90 12.74
C VAL A 422 -22.18 18.29 12.06
N THR A 423 -22.89 19.07 11.24
CA THR A 423 -24.05 18.60 10.46
C THR A 423 -23.67 17.50 9.47
N GLN A 424 -22.56 17.65 8.74
CA GLN A 424 -22.01 16.59 7.89
C GLN A 424 -21.58 15.35 8.71
N LEU A 425 -20.90 15.55 9.84
CA LEU A 425 -20.39 14.48 10.70
C LEU A 425 -21.52 13.65 11.34
N LEU A 426 -22.65 14.27 11.68
CA LEU A 426 -23.82 13.56 12.23
C LEU A 426 -24.80 13.05 11.15
N ASN A 427 -24.63 13.48 9.89
CA ASN A 427 -25.49 13.12 8.75
C ASN A 427 -26.99 13.35 9.05
N ARG A 428 -27.31 14.46 9.71
CA ARG A 428 -28.68 14.91 10.04
C ARG A 428 -28.68 16.42 10.23
N ASP A 429 -29.83 17.06 10.04
CA ASP A 429 -30.00 18.45 10.45
C ASP A 429 -30.02 18.54 11.99
N VAL A 430 -29.01 19.21 12.54
CA VAL A 430 -28.72 19.29 13.98
C VAL A 430 -29.36 20.53 14.62
N SER A 431 -29.94 21.43 13.83
CA SER A 431 -30.77 22.53 14.36
C SER A 431 -32.00 22.03 15.09
N SER A 432 -32.56 20.92 14.60
CA SER A 432 -33.86 20.37 15.01
C SER A 432 -33.92 19.72 16.39
N ARG A 433 -32.78 19.30 16.98
CA ARG A 433 -32.73 18.56 18.26
C ARG A 433 -31.42 18.79 19.03
N PRO A 434 -31.43 18.78 20.38
CA PRO A 434 -30.21 18.80 21.19
C PRO A 434 -29.23 17.67 20.82
N LEU A 435 -27.94 17.93 21.05
CA LEU A 435 -26.88 16.93 20.92
C LEU A 435 -26.96 15.91 22.08
N SER A 436 -26.96 14.62 21.75
CA SER A 436 -26.80 13.56 22.75
C SER A 436 -25.36 13.43 23.21
N ASP A 437 -25.12 12.72 24.32
CA ASP A 437 -23.78 12.38 24.76
C ASP A 437 -22.96 11.62 23.71
N ALA A 438 -23.60 10.72 22.97
CA ALA A 438 -22.95 9.98 21.89
C ALA A 438 -22.51 10.93 20.75
N ASP A 439 -23.33 11.92 20.41
CA ASP A 439 -22.98 12.96 19.44
C ASP A 439 -21.83 13.83 19.95
N ARG A 440 -21.91 14.29 21.21
CA ARG A 440 -20.87 15.09 21.89
C ARG A 440 -19.52 14.36 21.89
N VAL A 441 -19.51 13.05 22.15
CA VAL A 441 -18.31 12.20 22.08
C VAL A 441 -17.81 12.05 20.63
N LYS A 442 -18.71 11.85 19.63
CA LYS A 442 -18.31 11.78 18.21
C LYS A 442 -17.67 13.08 17.74
N ILE A 443 -18.28 14.24 18.03
CA ILE A 443 -17.77 15.57 17.66
C ILE A 443 -16.43 15.84 18.37
N LYS A 444 -16.33 15.56 19.68
CA LYS A 444 -15.08 15.72 20.45
C LYS A 444 -13.95 14.86 19.86
N LYS A 445 -14.24 13.61 19.44
CA LYS A 445 -13.26 12.72 18.79
C LYS A 445 -12.86 13.20 17.39
N ALA A 446 -13.77 13.84 16.64
CA ALA A 446 -13.48 14.42 15.35
C ALA A 446 -12.60 15.68 15.45
N LEU A 447 -13.07 16.70 16.18
CA LEU A 447 -12.50 18.05 16.22
C LEU A 447 -11.24 18.20 17.10
N ARG A 448 -10.98 17.30 18.07
CA ARG A 448 -9.79 17.40 18.93
C ARG A 448 -8.50 17.43 18.09
N GLY A 449 -7.69 18.48 18.29
CA GLY A 449 -6.43 18.76 17.60
C GLY A 449 -6.55 19.64 16.34
N VAL A 450 -7.77 19.82 15.81
CA VAL A 450 -8.06 20.65 14.62
C VAL A 450 -7.89 22.13 14.96
N LYS A 451 -7.42 22.92 14.00
CA LYS A 451 -7.38 24.38 14.05
C LYS A 451 -8.65 24.99 13.47
N VAL A 452 -9.16 26.03 14.13
CA VAL A 452 -10.27 26.88 13.67
C VAL A 452 -9.85 28.35 13.68
N GLU A 453 -10.43 29.16 12.80
CA GLU A 453 -10.34 30.62 12.83
C GLU A 453 -11.67 31.23 13.30
N VAL A 454 -11.61 32.37 14.00
CA VAL A 454 -12.81 33.06 14.49
C VAL A 454 -13.39 34.03 13.47
N THR A 455 -14.71 34.04 13.35
CA THR A 455 -15.46 34.88 12.40
C THR A 455 -16.00 36.17 13.04
N HIS A 456 -16.32 36.15 14.34
CA HIS A 456 -17.01 37.23 15.06
C HIS A 456 -16.23 38.55 15.24
N ARG A 457 -14.93 38.63 14.93
CA ARG A 457 -14.08 39.81 15.17
C ARG A 457 -13.81 40.63 13.90
N GLY A 458 -14.85 40.85 13.08
CA GLY A 458 -14.75 41.59 11.82
C GLY A 458 -13.74 40.96 10.87
N ASN A 459 -12.68 41.69 10.52
CA ASN A 459 -11.58 41.21 9.66
C ASN A 459 -10.53 40.35 10.40
N MET A 460 -10.55 40.27 11.74
CA MET A 460 -9.52 39.57 12.53
C MET A 460 -9.77 38.06 12.61
N ARG A 461 -9.20 37.29 11.66
CA ARG A 461 -9.28 35.81 11.59
C ARG A 461 -8.26 35.13 12.53
N ARG A 462 -8.38 35.35 13.83
CA ARG A 462 -7.49 34.75 14.86
C ARG A 462 -7.64 33.22 14.89
N LYS A 463 -6.52 32.49 14.85
CA LYS A 463 -6.48 31.02 14.68
C LYS A 463 -6.25 30.33 16.02
N TYR A 464 -7.03 29.28 16.34
CA TYR A 464 -6.99 28.52 17.60
C TYR A 464 -6.93 27.01 17.35
N ARG A 465 -6.35 26.22 18.27
CA ARG A 465 -6.43 24.75 18.25
C ARG A 465 -7.43 24.23 19.29
N ILE A 466 -8.31 23.33 18.87
CA ILE A 466 -9.33 22.70 19.73
C ILE A 466 -8.69 21.65 20.64
N SER A 467 -8.80 21.83 21.95
CA SER A 467 -8.40 20.87 22.98
C SER A 467 -9.55 19.92 23.36
N GLY A 468 -10.79 20.40 23.33
CA GLY A 468 -11.99 19.65 23.72
C GLY A 468 -13.30 20.35 23.39
N LEU A 469 -14.38 19.87 24.01
CA LEU A 469 -15.72 20.46 24.03
C LEU A 469 -16.16 20.59 25.49
N THR A 470 -16.96 21.61 25.79
CA THR A 470 -17.57 21.77 27.13
C THR A 470 -18.57 20.66 27.45
N SER A 471 -18.77 20.42 28.74
CA SER A 471 -19.83 19.53 29.24
C SER A 471 -21.20 20.20 29.14
N GLN A 472 -21.30 21.44 29.63
CA GLN A 472 -22.51 22.27 29.62
C GLN A 472 -22.80 22.89 28.24
N ALA A 473 -24.06 23.27 28.03
CA ALA A 473 -24.50 24.07 26.89
C ALA A 473 -24.03 25.54 27.01
N THR A 474 -23.94 26.25 25.89
CA THR A 474 -23.41 27.63 25.83
C THR A 474 -24.23 28.61 26.67
N ARG A 475 -25.54 28.42 26.81
CA ARG A 475 -26.42 29.19 27.71
C ARG A 475 -26.13 29.01 29.21
N GLU A 476 -25.58 27.87 29.62
CA GLU A 476 -25.30 27.50 31.03
C GLU A 476 -23.84 27.75 31.41
N LEU A 477 -23.01 28.07 30.43
CA LEU A 477 -21.56 28.16 30.55
C LEU A 477 -21.16 29.58 30.97
N THR A 478 -20.66 29.70 32.19
CA THR A 478 -20.09 30.94 32.72
C THR A 478 -18.57 30.86 32.82
N PHE A 479 -17.90 32.01 32.79
CA PHE A 479 -16.45 32.12 32.93
C PHE A 479 -16.04 33.46 33.55
N PRO A 480 -14.88 33.54 34.23
CA PRO A 480 -14.37 34.80 34.75
C PRO A 480 -13.84 35.67 33.60
N VAL A 481 -14.37 36.88 33.48
CA VAL A 481 -14.04 37.83 32.40
C VAL A 481 -12.82 38.70 32.76
N ASP A 482 -12.54 38.86 34.06
CA ASP A 482 -11.43 39.65 34.59
C ASP A 482 -10.66 38.90 35.70
N GLU A 483 -9.56 39.50 36.17
CA GLU A 483 -8.76 38.94 37.27
C GLU A 483 -9.35 39.24 38.66
N ARG A 484 -10.50 39.93 38.73
CA ARG A 484 -11.30 40.13 39.95
C ARG A 484 -12.31 38.99 40.17
N GLY A 485 -12.47 38.10 39.20
CA GLY A 485 -13.37 36.95 39.26
C GLY A 485 -14.80 37.25 38.78
N THR A 486 -15.03 38.35 38.06
CA THR A 486 -16.36 38.71 37.54
C THR A 486 -16.85 37.65 36.54
N MET A 487 -17.79 36.82 36.96
CA MET A 487 -18.38 35.77 36.12
C MET A 487 -19.45 36.36 35.19
N LYS A 488 -19.39 36.03 33.90
CA LYS A 488 -20.50 36.22 32.93
C LYS A 488 -20.77 34.92 32.17
N SER A 489 -21.98 34.76 31.62
CA SER A 489 -22.23 33.71 30.64
C SER A 489 -21.54 34.01 29.31
N VAL A 490 -21.28 32.96 28.52
CA VAL A 490 -20.78 33.13 27.14
C VAL A 490 -21.80 33.86 26.26
N VAL A 491 -23.10 33.75 26.51
CA VAL A 491 -24.14 34.45 25.73
C VAL A 491 -24.12 35.95 25.98
N GLU A 492 -24.13 36.38 27.25
CA GLU A 492 -24.05 37.80 27.62
C GLU A 492 -22.75 38.42 27.10
N TYR A 493 -21.61 37.75 27.32
CA TYR A 493 -20.31 38.26 26.88
C TYR A 493 -20.23 38.46 25.36
N PHE A 494 -20.75 37.54 24.55
CA PHE A 494 -20.75 37.68 23.09
C PHE A 494 -21.71 38.75 22.58
N TYR A 495 -22.85 38.94 23.26
CA TYR A 495 -23.80 40.01 22.94
C TYR A 495 -23.21 41.39 23.29
N GLU A 496 -22.75 41.59 24.53
CA GLU A 496 -22.18 42.87 24.99
C GLU A 496 -20.88 43.25 24.25
N THR A 497 -19.96 42.30 24.04
CA THR A 497 -18.60 42.60 23.55
C THR A 497 -18.53 42.67 22.02
N TYR A 498 -19.42 41.96 21.31
CA TYR A 498 -19.35 41.80 19.85
C TYR A 498 -20.68 42.05 19.12
N GLY A 499 -21.77 42.37 19.84
CA GLY A 499 -23.11 42.48 19.24
C GLY A 499 -23.65 41.15 18.69
N PHE A 500 -23.07 40.01 19.07
CA PHE A 500 -23.32 38.72 18.41
C PHE A 500 -24.38 37.90 19.16
N VAL A 501 -25.56 37.75 18.56
CA VAL A 501 -26.64 36.90 19.11
C VAL A 501 -26.40 35.44 18.72
N ILE A 502 -25.88 34.65 19.65
CA ILE A 502 -25.72 33.20 19.55
C ILE A 502 -27.10 32.55 19.34
N GLN A 503 -27.29 31.76 18.27
CA GLN A 503 -28.55 31.07 18.00
C GLN A 503 -28.54 29.64 18.59
N HIS A 504 -27.40 28.96 18.49
CA HIS A 504 -27.24 27.55 18.90
C HIS A 504 -26.85 27.45 20.39
N THR A 505 -27.55 28.21 21.26
CA THR A 505 -27.23 28.34 22.70
C THR A 505 -27.28 27.01 23.47
N GLN A 506 -28.02 26.02 22.95
CA GLN A 506 -28.15 24.65 23.47
C GLN A 506 -26.99 23.71 23.07
N TRP A 507 -26.02 24.16 22.26
CA TRP A 507 -24.82 23.40 21.90
C TRP A 507 -23.66 23.70 22.88
N PRO A 508 -22.68 22.79 23.06
CA PRO A 508 -21.49 23.07 23.85
C PRO A 508 -20.50 23.95 23.08
N CYS A 509 -19.69 24.72 23.81
CA CYS A 509 -18.59 25.48 23.23
C CYS A 509 -17.39 24.57 22.87
N LEU A 510 -16.60 25.02 21.89
CA LEU A 510 -15.24 24.54 21.68
C LEU A 510 -14.35 25.02 22.83
N GLN A 511 -13.52 24.14 23.37
CA GLN A 511 -12.45 24.50 24.31
C GLN A 511 -11.15 24.69 23.52
N VAL A 512 -10.51 25.84 23.71
CA VAL A 512 -9.22 26.20 23.07
C VAL A 512 -8.28 26.87 24.08
N GLY A 513 -7.00 27.02 23.73
CA GLY A 513 -6.01 27.67 24.61
C GLY A 513 -5.37 26.73 25.64
N ASN A 514 -4.92 27.28 26.76
CA ASN A 514 -4.27 26.54 27.85
C ASN A 514 -5.33 25.74 28.65
N GLN A 515 -4.99 24.54 29.13
CA GLN A 515 -5.86 23.74 30.00
C GLN A 515 -6.11 24.42 31.36
N GLN A 516 -5.19 25.28 31.84
CA GLN A 516 -5.30 26.01 33.11
C GLN A 516 -6.17 27.28 33.02
N ARG A 517 -6.25 27.91 31.83
CA ARG A 517 -7.14 29.04 31.51
C ARG A 517 -7.77 28.74 30.13
N PRO A 518 -8.82 27.90 30.07
CA PRO A 518 -9.45 27.51 28.81
C PRO A 518 -10.31 28.65 28.27
N ASN A 519 -10.16 28.96 26.98
CA ASN A 519 -11.03 29.88 26.27
C ASN A 519 -12.21 29.09 25.67
N TYR A 520 -13.42 29.65 25.78
CA TYR A 520 -14.64 29.06 25.24
C TYR A 520 -15.08 29.79 23.98
N LEU A 521 -15.27 29.05 22.88
CA LEU A 521 -15.76 29.59 21.62
C LEU A 521 -17.05 28.88 21.19
N PRO A 522 -18.18 29.59 21.00
CA PRO A 522 -19.37 29.03 20.36
C PRO A 522 -19.03 28.45 18.99
N MET A 523 -19.66 27.33 18.61
CA MET A 523 -19.35 26.67 17.32
C MET A 523 -19.73 27.54 16.11
N GLU A 524 -20.72 28.42 16.26
CA GLU A 524 -21.21 29.36 15.23
C GLU A 524 -20.14 30.38 14.81
N VAL A 525 -19.27 30.79 15.73
CA VAL A 525 -18.27 31.83 15.49
C VAL A 525 -16.92 31.28 15.01
N CYS A 526 -16.89 30.03 14.55
CA CYS A 526 -15.69 29.28 14.21
C CYS A 526 -15.78 28.63 12.81
N LYS A 527 -14.71 28.74 12.03
CA LYS A 527 -14.50 28.05 10.75
C LYS A 527 -13.24 27.20 10.79
N ILE A 528 -13.23 26.03 10.17
CA ILE A 528 -12.06 25.15 10.09
C ILE A 528 -11.00 25.76 9.16
N VAL A 529 -9.75 25.81 9.61
CA VAL A 529 -8.62 26.32 8.81
C VAL A 529 -8.26 25.31 7.72
N GLU A 530 -8.00 25.82 6.51
CA GLU A 530 -7.62 25.01 5.35
C GLU A 530 -6.22 24.35 5.49
N GLY A 531 -5.88 23.39 4.61
CA GLY A 531 -4.56 22.73 4.61
C GLY A 531 -4.36 21.68 5.72
N GLN A 532 -5.41 21.35 6.48
CA GLN A 532 -5.32 20.39 7.58
C GLN A 532 -5.51 18.95 7.10
N ARG A 533 -4.40 18.24 6.89
CA ARG A 533 -4.38 16.81 6.53
C ARG A 533 -5.12 15.97 7.59
N TYR A 534 -6.04 15.13 7.16
CA TYR A 534 -6.66 14.12 8.03
C TYR A 534 -5.70 12.93 8.24
N SER A 535 -5.36 12.64 9.50
CA SER A 535 -4.39 11.61 9.88
C SER A 535 -5.01 10.33 10.47
N LYS A 536 -6.30 10.36 10.79
CA LYS A 536 -7.03 9.25 11.41
C LYS A 536 -7.48 8.24 10.32
N ARG A 537 -7.86 7.02 10.72
CA ARG A 537 -8.36 5.99 9.78
C ARG A 537 -9.67 6.44 9.13
N LEU A 538 -9.73 6.42 7.80
CA LEU A 538 -10.96 6.62 7.02
C LEU A 538 -11.90 5.40 7.14
N ASN A 539 -13.21 5.65 7.09
CA ASN A 539 -14.23 4.61 7.02
C ASN A 539 -14.31 4.00 5.60
N GLU A 540 -14.99 2.85 5.44
CA GLU A 540 -15.05 2.13 4.16
C GLU A 540 -15.67 2.94 3.01
N LYS A 541 -16.62 3.83 3.30
CA LYS A 541 -17.23 4.73 2.30
C LYS A 541 -16.22 5.79 1.84
N GLN A 542 -15.51 6.42 2.78
CA GLN A 542 -14.44 7.39 2.51
C GLN A 542 -13.27 6.75 1.75
N ILE A 543 -12.85 5.53 2.12
CA ILE A 543 -11.84 4.76 1.37
C ILE A 543 -12.32 4.48 -0.05
N THR A 544 -13.57 4.06 -0.22
CA THR A 544 -14.16 3.79 -1.55
C THR A 544 -14.27 5.07 -2.39
N ALA A 545 -14.57 6.22 -1.79
CA ALA A 545 -14.56 7.52 -2.46
C ALA A 545 -13.13 7.91 -2.91
N LEU A 546 -12.16 7.85 -1.99
CA LEU A 546 -10.76 8.18 -2.29
C LEU A 546 -10.16 7.26 -3.38
N LEU A 547 -10.52 5.96 -3.38
CA LEU A 547 -10.11 5.01 -4.42
C LEU A 547 -10.67 5.38 -5.80
N LYS A 548 -11.95 5.82 -5.89
CA LYS A 548 -12.51 6.29 -7.18
C LYS A 548 -11.74 7.48 -7.75
N VAL A 549 -11.24 8.39 -6.90
CA VAL A 549 -10.51 9.60 -7.30
C VAL A 549 -9.04 9.32 -7.67
N THR A 550 -8.45 8.26 -7.10
CA THR A 550 -7.01 7.91 -7.23
C THR A 550 -6.72 6.78 -8.23
N CYS A 551 -7.71 5.99 -8.63
CA CYS A 551 -7.55 4.88 -9.59
C CYS A 551 -7.45 5.32 -11.08
N GLN A 552 -6.57 6.26 -11.37
CA GLN A 552 -6.30 6.77 -12.73
C GLN A 552 -5.63 5.72 -13.63
N ARG A 553 -6.04 5.67 -14.90
CA ARG A 553 -5.41 4.80 -15.92
C ARG A 553 -3.98 5.25 -16.21
N PRO A 554 -3.13 4.38 -16.78
CA PRO A 554 -1.70 4.68 -16.98
C PRO A 554 -1.46 5.91 -17.86
N LYS A 555 -2.22 6.06 -18.96
CA LYS A 555 -2.13 7.24 -19.85
C LYS A 555 -2.55 8.54 -19.15
N GLU A 556 -3.58 8.50 -18.30
CA GLU A 556 -4.01 9.66 -17.50
C GLU A 556 -2.91 10.04 -16.50
N ARG A 557 -2.41 9.07 -15.72
CA ARG A 557 -1.34 9.29 -14.74
C ARG A 557 -0.04 9.76 -15.38
N GLU A 558 0.32 9.29 -16.57
CA GLU A 558 1.49 9.76 -17.31
C GLU A 558 1.34 11.25 -17.67
N ASN A 559 0.18 11.66 -18.17
CA ASN A 559 -0.13 13.05 -18.48
C ASN A 559 -0.05 13.94 -17.23
N ASP A 560 -0.73 13.58 -16.13
CA ASP A 560 -0.71 14.33 -14.87
C ASP A 560 0.73 14.53 -14.33
N ILE A 561 1.62 13.54 -14.49
CA ILE A 561 3.03 13.62 -14.09
C ILE A 561 3.82 14.58 -14.99
N ILE A 562 3.64 14.51 -16.30
CA ILE A 562 4.30 15.43 -17.26
C ILE A 562 3.82 16.87 -17.03
N GLU A 563 2.52 17.07 -16.81
CA GLU A 563 1.92 18.36 -16.49
C GLU A 563 2.47 18.93 -15.18
N THR A 564 2.58 18.10 -14.13
CA THR A 564 3.20 18.49 -12.86
C THR A 564 4.64 18.98 -13.03
N VAL A 565 5.47 18.28 -13.82
CA VAL A 565 6.86 18.70 -14.07
C VAL A 565 6.94 20.01 -14.86
N ARG A 566 6.01 20.22 -15.81
CA ARG A 566 5.89 21.50 -16.55
C ARG A 566 5.44 22.65 -15.65
N HIS A 567 4.47 22.42 -14.75
CA HIS A 567 3.96 23.44 -13.82
C HIS A 567 4.98 23.79 -12.71
N ASN A 568 5.72 22.80 -12.19
CA ASN A 568 6.83 23.06 -11.26
C ASN A 568 8.00 23.81 -11.92
N ALA A 569 8.10 23.76 -13.25
CA ALA A 569 8.96 24.60 -14.08
C ALA A 569 10.42 24.74 -13.57
N TYR A 570 11.04 23.64 -13.16
CA TYR A 570 12.33 23.63 -12.43
C TYR A 570 13.46 24.47 -13.06
N HIS A 571 13.47 24.66 -14.39
CA HIS A 571 14.41 25.55 -15.09
C HIS A 571 14.27 27.05 -14.74
N LYS A 572 13.16 27.45 -14.10
CA LYS A 572 12.89 28.79 -13.55
C LYS A 572 13.03 28.85 -12.03
N ASP A 573 13.20 27.71 -11.35
CA ASP A 573 13.36 27.71 -9.89
C ASP A 573 14.70 28.35 -9.52
N LYS A 574 14.61 29.45 -8.77
CA LYS A 574 15.75 30.20 -8.25
C LYS A 574 16.70 29.32 -7.41
N TYR A 575 16.20 28.33 -6.68
CA TYR A 575 17.03 27.41 -5.88
C TYR A 575 17.72 26.38 -6.77
N ALA A 576 17.00 25.74 -7.71
CA ALA A 576 17.62 24.82 -8.66
C ALA A 576 18.70 25.52 -9.51
N LYS A 577 18.44 26.73 -9.99
CA LYS A 577 19.40 27.54 -10.78
C LYS A 577 20.61 27.99 -9.95
N GLU A 578 20.42 28.42 -8.70
CA GLU A 578 21.51 28.74 -7.77
C GLU A 578 22.44 27.53 -7.59
N PHE A 579 21.87 26.34 -7.37
CA PHE A 579 22.61 25.10 -7.15
C PHE A 579 23.06 24.40 -8.44
N GLY A 580 22.84 25.00 -9.62
CA GLY A 580 23.25 24.42 -10.91
C GLY A 580 22.48 23.16 -11.35
N ILE A 581 21.37 22.82 -10.68
CA ILE A 581 20.60 21.61 -10.97
C ILE A 581 19.73 21.82 -12.22
N LYS A 582 19.97 21.02 -13.27
CA LYS A 582 19.13 20.99 -14.47
C LYS A 582 18.33 19.69 -14.51
N ILE A 583 17.05 19.75 -14.90
CA ILE A 583 16.12 18.61 -14.92
C ILE A 583 15.47 18.51 -16.30
N SER A 584 15.46 17.31 -16.86
CA SER A 584 14.76 16.94 -18.10
C SER A 584 13.25 17.14 -17.97
N ASP A 585 12.60 17.67 -19.01
CA ASP A 585 11.12 17.70 -19.13
C ASP A 585 10.55 16.35 -19.61
N ARG A 586 11.41 15.43 -20.08
CA ARG A 586 11.04 14.13 -20.64
C ARG A 586 11.24 13.00 -19.62
N LEU A 587 10.25 12.11 -19.61
CA LEU A 587 10.30 10.79 -18.97
C LEU A 587 11.45 9.95 -19.52
N ALA A 588 12.11 9.18 -18.67
CA ALA A 588 13.16 8.25 -19.08
C ALA A 588 12.60 7.12 -19.96
N ASN A 589 13.15 6.97 -21.16
CA ASN A 589 12.91 5.82 -22.04
C ASN A 589 13.84 4.67 -21.67
N VAL A 590 13.28 3.61 -21.09
CA VAL A 590 14.00 2.48 -20.51
C VAL A 590 13.83 1.22 -21.34
N GLU A 591 14.93 0.51 -21.56
CA GLU A 591 14.92 -0.82 -22.16
C GLU A 591 14.40 -1.84 -21.14
N ALA A 592 13.40 -2.61 -21.56
CA ALA A 592 12.72 -3.61 -20.76
C ALA A 592 12.64 -4.93 -21.54
N ARG A 593 12.30 -6.01 -20.83
CA ARG A 593 11.99 -7.32 -21.43
C ARG A 593 10.67 -7.82 -20.85
N ILE A 594 9.84 -8.46 -21.67
CA ILE A 594 8.65 -9.18 -21.22
C ILE A 594 9.05 -10.64 -21.06
N LEU A 595 9.26 -11.07 -19.81
CA LEU A 595 9.54 -12.45 -19.45
C LEU A 595 8.34 -13.35 -19.84
N PRO A 596 8.57 -14.56 -20.37
CA PRO A 596 7.48 -15.47 -20.69
C PRO A 596 6.69 -15.87 -19.44
N ALA A 597 5.40 -16.17 -19.62
CA ALA A 597 4.63 -16.86 -18.59
C ALA A 597 5.07 -18.34 -18.53
N PRO A 598 5.21 -18.93 -17.33
CA PRO A 598 5.54 -20.35 -17.21
C PRO A 598 4.37 -21.24 -17.64
N LEU A 599 4.69 -22.44 -18.12
CA LEU A 599 3.69 -23.49 -18.34
C LEU A 599 3.28 -24.12 -16.99
N LEU A 600 1.99 -24.14 -16.72
CA LEU A 600 1.40 -24.59 -15.44
C LEU A 600 0.79 -25.98 -15.58
N LYS A 601 1.17 -26.91 -14.70
CA LYS A 601 0.65 -28.27 -14.66
C LYS A 601 -0.62 -28.36 -13.80
N TYR A 602 -1.59 -29.10 -14.32
CA TYR A 602 -2.83 -29.54 -13.69
C TYR A 602 -2.94 -31.07 -13.81
N HIS A 603 -3.95 -31.68 -13.18
CA HIS A 603 -4.06 -33.14 -13.11
C HIS A 603 -4.41 -33.77 -14.47
N ASP A 604 -3.79 -34.90 -14.80
CA ASP A 604 -3.89 -35.52 -16.13
C ASP A 604 -5.26 -36.14 -16.48
N THR A 605 -6.21 -36.15 -15.53
CA THR A 605 -7.65 -36.46 -15.78
C THR A 605 -8.52 -35.21 -15.97
N GLY A 606 -7.91 -34.02 -16.04
CA GLY A 606 -8.51 -32.84 -16.66
C GLY A 606 -8.54 -32.96 -18.19
N ARG A 607 -9.43 -32.22 -18.84
CA ARG A 607 -9.43 -32.06 -20.31
C ARG A 607 -8.28 -31.18 -20.77
N GLU A 608 -7.90 -30.20 -19.95
CA GLU A 608 -6.71 -29.36 -20.11
C GLU A 608 -5.74 -29.69 -18.97
N LYS A 609 -4.59 -30.29 -19.32
CA LYS A 609 -3.59 -30.82 -18.38
C LYS A 609 -2.47 -29.82 -18.12
N ASP A 610 -2.09 -29.09 -19.15
CA ASP A 610 -1.00 -28.12 -19.16
C ASP A 610 -1.58 -26.79 -19.65
N CYS A 611 -1.32 -25.70 -18.95
CA CYS A 611 -1.96 -24.41 -19.19
C CYS A 611 -0.91 -23.30 -19.32
N LEU A 612 -0.95 -22.53 -20.42
CA LEU A 612 -0.09 -21.35 -20.62
C LEU A 612 -0.88 -20.07 -20.33
N PRO A 613 -0.62 -19.36 -19.21
CA PRO A 613 -1.33 -18.15 -18.83
C PRO A 613 -1.27 -17.05 -19.89
N GLN A 614 -2.41 -16.41 -20.16
CA GLN A 614 -2.54 -15.33 -21.15
C GLN A 614 -2.66 -13.99 -20.44
N VAL A 615 -1.71 -13.07 -20.68
CA VAL A 615 -1.63 -11.77 -20.00
C VAL A 615 -1.80 -11.92 -18.48
N GLY A 616 -0.97 -12.80 -17.88
CA GLY A 616 -0.94 -13.06 -16.44
C GLY A 616 -2.20 -13.72 -15.86
N GLN A 617 -3.08 -14.30 -16.70
CA GLN A 617 -4.41 -14.76 -16.31
C GLN A 617 -4.76 -16.12 -16.93
N TRP A 618 -5.48 -16.94 -16.17
CA TRP A 618 -6.09 -18.18 -16.64
C TRP A 618 -7.37 -18.46 -15.82
N ASN A 619 -7.93 -19.66 -15.91
CA ASN A 619 -9.10 -20.08 -15.12
C ASN A 619 -9.14 -21.60 -14.97
N MET A 620 -10.00 -22.10 -14.06
CA MET A 620 -10.15 -23.53 -13.75
C MET A 620 -11.05 -24.32 -14.72
N MET A 621 -11.60 -23.70 -15.78
CA MET A 621 -12.42 -24.46 -16.74
C MET A 621 -11.57 -25.54 -17.42
N ASN A 622 -12.19 -26.71 -17.65
CA ASN A 622 -11.57 -27.92 -18.21
C ASN A 622 -10.41 -28.54 -17.40
N LYS A 623 -10.04 -27.99 -16.24
CA LYS A 623 -8.89 -28.43 -15.42
C LYS A 623 -9.33 -29.10 -14.12
N LYS A 624 -8.45 -29.94 -13.57
CA LYS A 624 -8.53 -30.46 -12.20
C LYS A 624 -7.23 -30.13 -11.46
N MET A 625 -7.33 -29.74 -10.19
CA MET A 625 -6.19 -29.37 -9.35
C MET A 625 -5.16 -30.49 -9.28
N VAL A 626 -3.87 -30.17 -9.44
CA VAL A 626 -2.81 -31.19 -9.63
C VAL A 626 -2.71 -32.19 -8.47
N ASN A 627 -3.03 -31.78 -7.24
CA ASN A 627 -3.37 -32.68 -6.16
C ASN A 627 -4.61 -32.14 -5.44
N GLY A 628 -5.77 -32.75 -5.69
CA GLY A 628 -6.96 -32.55 -4.87
C GLY A 628 -6.76 -33.13 -3.47
N GLY A 629 -7.01 -32.34 -2.43
CA GLY A 629 -7.07 -32.80 -1.06
C GLY A 629 -8.43 -33.45 -0.74
N THR A 630 -8.47 -34.12 0.41
CA THR A 630 -9.64 -34.85 0.89
C THR A 630 -10.35 -34.08 2.01
N VAL A 631 -11.69 -34.07 1.96
CA VAL A 631 -12.59 -33.51 2.98
C VAL A 631 -13.76 -34.48 3.15
N ASN A 632 -13.64 -35.41 4.09
CA ASN A 632 -14.66 -36.40 4.40
C ASN A 632 -15.62 -35.90 5.49
N ASN A 633 -15.07 -35.24 6.51
CA ASN A 633 -15.75 -34.84 7.73
C ASN A 633 -15.75 -33.31 7.81
N TRP A 634 -16.89 -32.67 7.52
CA TRP A 634 -17.03 -31.22 7.61
C TRP A 634 -18.38 -30.81 8.22
N ILE A 635 -18.47 -29.55 8.66
CA ILE A 635 -19.69 -28.93 9.21
C ILE A 635 -19.83 -27.49 8.69
N CYS A 636 -21.05 -26.94 8.81
CA CYS A 636 -21.34 -25.53 8.50
C CYS A 636 -22.02 -24.81 9.67
N ILE A 637 -21.61 -23.56 9.91
CA ILE A 637 -22.25 -22.65 10.88
C ILE A 637 -22.59 -21.34 10.16
N ASN A 638 -23.83 -20.87 10.31
CA ASN A 638 -24.32 -19.61 9.75
C ASN A 638 -24.48 -18.55 10.85
N PHE A 639 -23.70 -17.48 10.79
CA PHE A 639 -23.85 -16.31 11.66
C PHE A 639 -24.66 -15.16 11.01
N SER A 640 -25.18 -15.35 9.80
CA SER A 640 -26.00 -14.36 9.10
C SER A 640 -27.50 -14.60 9.34
N ARG A 641 -28.12 -13.67 10.07
CA ARG A 641 -29.56 -13.69 10.41
C ARG A 641 -30.51 -13.64 9.20
N HIS A 642 -30.01 -13.34 8.01
CA HIS A 642 -30.80 -13.26 6.77
C HIS A 642 -30.74 -14.55 5.93
N ILE A 643 -29.76 -15.43 6.16
CA ILE A 643 -29.63 -16.69 5.44
C ILE A 643 -30.46 -17.76 6.16
N GLN A 644 -31.42 -18.35 5.44
CA GLN A 644 -32.20 -19.50 5.91
C GLN A 644 -31.36 -20.79 5.80
N ASP A 645 -31.61 -21.76 6.66
CA ASP A 645 -30.86 -23.03 6.69
C ASP A 645 -30.96 -23.82 5.37
N SER A 646 -32.07 -23.69 4.63
CA SER A 646 -32.24 -24.24 3.28
C SER A 646 -31.23 -23.64 2.27
N MET A 647 -31.08 -22.31 2.29
CA MET A 647 -30.13 -21.57 1.47
C MET A 647 -28.68 -21.89 1.85
N ALA A 648 -28.40 -22.09 3.15
CA ALA A 648 -27.09 -22.53 3.63
C ALA A 648 -26.74 -23.95 3.16
N ARG A 649 -27.70 -24.89 3.19
CA ARG A 649 -27.52 -26.25 2.64
C ARG A 649 -27.24 -26.22 1.14
N GLY A 650 -28.05 -25.51 0.36
CA GLY A 650 -27.87 -25.37 -1.09
C GLY A 650 -26.51 -24.76 -1.47
N PHE A 651 -26.07 -23.71 -0.75
CA PHE A 651 -24.75 -23.11 -0.95
C PHE A 651 -23.60 -24.11 -0.69
N CYS A 652 -23.68 -24.88 0.39
CA CYS A 652 -22.64 -25.86 0.72
C CYS A 652 -22.63 -27.04 -0.26
N TYR A 653 -23.79 -27.44 -0.80
CA TYR A 653 -23.88 -28.43 -1.87
C TYR A 653 -23.23 -27.93 -3.18
N GLU A 654 -23.57 -26.73 -3.65
CA GLU A 654 -22.92 -26.14 -4.84
C GLU A 654 -21.39 -25.98 -4.66
N LEU A 655 -20.95 -25.69 -3.42
CA LEU A 655 -19.53 -25.62 -3.09
C LEU A 655 -18.86 -27.01 -3.06
N SER A 656 -19.50 -28.05 -2.52
CA SER A 656 -18.96 -29.42 -2.55
C SER A 656 -18.88 -29.98 -3.98
N GLN A 657 -19.91 -29.75 -4.79
CA GLN A 657 -19.91 -30.06 -6.23
C GLN A 657 -18.79 -29.33 -6.99
N MET A 658 -18.53 -28.05 -6.66
CA MET A 658 -17.40 -27.31 -7.24
C MET A 658 -16.04 -27.88 -6.83
N CYS A 659 -15.87 -28.30 -5.56
CA CYS A 659 -14.66 -28.96 -5.09
C CYS A 659 -14.44 -30.31 -5.81
N GLN A 660 -15.47 -31.16 -5.90
CA GLN A 660 -15.44 -32.44 -6.63
C GLN A 660 -15.09 -32.23 -8.11
N THR A 661 -15.78 -31.30 -8.79
CA THR A 661 -15.52 -30.96 -10.20
C THR A 661 -14.08 -30.49 -10.41
N SER A 662 -13.54 -29.72 -9.46
CA SER A 662 -12.16 -29.25 -9.47
C SER A 662 -11.12 -30.33 -9.13
N GLY A 663 -11.54 -31.56 -8.81
CA GLY A 663 -10.66 -32.70 -8.55
C GLY A 663 -10.38 -33.02 -7.08
N MET A 664 -11.07 -32.40 -6.12
CA MET A 664 -10.96 -32.75 -4.70
C MET A 664 -11.84 -33.96 -4.33
N GLN A 665 -11.40 -34.76 -3.37
CA GLN A 665 -12.27 -35.77 -2.74
C GLN A 665 -13.08 -35.11 -1.62
N PHE A 666 -14.23 -34.53 -1.95
CA PHE A 666 -15.07 -33.79 -1.00
C PHE A 666 -16.40 -34.52 -0.79
N ASN A 667 -16.75 -34.86 0.46
CA ASN A 667 -18.02 -35.50 0.80
C ASN A 667 -19.19 -34.51 0.63
N SER A 668 -20.22 -34.87 -0.12
CA SER A 668 -21.36 -33.98 -0.40
C SER A 668 -22.16 -33.58 0.84
N GLU A 669 -22.24 -34.46 1.85
CA GLU A 669 -23.01 -34.25 3.08
C GLU A 669 -22.11 -33.90 4.28
N PRO A 670 -22.52 -32.97 5.16
CA PRO A 670 -21.80 -32.66 6.40
C PRO A 670 -22.10 -33.68 7.52
N VAL A 671 -21.18 -33.80 8.48
CA VAL A 671 -21.31 -34.68 9.67
C VAL A 671 -22.54 -34.31 10.52
N LEU A 672 -22.92 -33.04 10.48
CA LEU A 672 -24.09 -32.46 11.12
C LEU A 672 -24.72 -31.43 10.18
N PRO A 673 -26.07 -31.31 10.12
CA PRO A 673 -26.74 -30.27 9.34
C PRO A 673 -26.23 -28.86 9.69
N PRO A 674 -26.22 -27.91 8.72
CA PRO A 674 -25.92 -26.52 8.99
C PRO A 674 -26.85 -25.95 10.07
N ILE A 675 -26.29 -25.17 11.00
CA ILE A 675 -27.06 -24.46 12.04
C ILE A 675 -26.82 -22.96 11.96
N SER A 676 -27.85 -22.20 12.33
CA SER A 676 -27.77 -20.75 12.49
C SER A 676 -27.43 -20.36 13.93
N GLY A 677 -26.50 -19.41 14.11
CA GLY A 677 -25.93 -19.00 15.39
C GLY A 677 -25.85 -17.48 15.55
N ARG A 678 -25.79 -17.01 16.80
CA ARG A 678 -25.69 -15.59 17.15
C ARG A 678 -24.22 -15.14 17.15
N PRO A 679 -23.82 -14.08 16.39
CA PRO A 679 -22.45 -13.54 16.40
C PRO A 679 -21.89 -13.26 17.80
N GLU A 680 -22.76 -12.78 18.68
CA GLU A 680 -22.47 -12.39 20.06
C GLU A 680 -22.15 -13.60 20.97
N GLN A 681 -22.31 -14.82 20.45
CA GLN A 681 -22.07 -16.09 21.13
C GLN A 681 -21.13 -17.00 20.33
N VAL A 682 -20.30 -16.43 19.44
CA VAL A 682 -19.41 -17.15 18.51
C VAL A 682 -18.61 -18.27 19.18
N GLU A 683 -17.99 -18.02 20.32
CA GLU A 683 -17.18 -19.02 21.01
C GLU A 683 -18.02 -20.22 21.49
N ARG A 684 -19.15 -19.96 22.15
CA ARG A 684 -20.06 -21.01 22.62
C ARG A 684 -20.58 -21.85 21.45
N VAL A 685 -21.01 -21.19 20.36
CA VAL A 685 -21.51 -21.86 19.15
C VAL A 685 -20.42 -22.72 18.49
N LEU A 686 -19.18 -22.21 18.39
CA LEU A 686 -18.04 -22.98 17.85
C LEU A 686 -17.68 -24.18 18.74
N LYS A 687 -17.48 -23.96 20.04
CA LYS A 687 -17.03 -25.01 20.98
C LYS A 687 -18.10 -26.11 21.14
N THR A 688 -19.38 -25.76 21.27
CA THR A 688 -20.47 -26.75 21.26
C THR A 688 -20.55 -27.49 19.93
N ARG A 689 -20.58 -26.79 18.78
CA ARG A 689 -20.79 -27.46 17.48
C ARG A 689 -19.60 -28.32 17.04
N TYR A 690 -18.39 -28.00 17.49
CA TYR A 690 -17.22 -28.85 17.36
C TYR A 690 -17.36 -30.12 18.22
N HIS A 691 -17.79 -29.98 19.49
CA HIS A 691 -18.02 -31.12 20.38
C HIS A 691 -19.11 -32.06 19.85
N ASP A 692 -20.25 -31.54 19.38
CA ASP A 692 -21.31 -32.32 18.71
C ASP A 692 -20.74 -33.21 17.58
N ALA A 693 -19.80 -32.67 16.79
CA ALA A 693 -19.23 -33.34 15.64
C ALA A 693 -18.21 -34.40 16.08
N MET A 694 -17.33 -34.05 17.03
CA MET A 694 -16.33 -34.98 17.56
C MET A 694 -16.97 -36.16 18.30
N MET A 695 -18.10 -35.96 18.99
CA MET A 695 -18.86 -37.07 19.60
C MET A 695 -19.35 -38.12 18.59
N LYS A 696 -19.56 -37.74 17.32
CA LYS A 696 -19.85 -38.70 16.23
C LYS A 696 -18.61 -39.31 15.57
N LEU A 697 -17.47 -38.61 15.61
CA LEU A 697 -16.26 -38.99 14.86
C LEU A 697 -15.26 -39.78 15.71
N GLN A 698 -15.14 -39.48 17.00
CA GLN A 698 -14.26 -40.15 17.96
C GLN A 698 -14.50 -41.67 18.05
N PRO A 699 -15.75 -42.20 18.10
CA PRO A 699 -15.99 -43.65 18.12
C PRO A 699 -15.49 -44.40 16.88
N VAL A 700 -15.18 -43.68 15.79
CA VAL A 700 -14.69 -44.22 14.52
C VAL A 700 -13.24 -43.79 14.25
N GLY A 701 -12.54 -43.23 15.26
CA GLY A 701 -11.15 -42.78 15.15
C GLY A 701 -10.92 -41.63 14.17
N LYS A 702 -11.93 -40.79 13.92
CA LYS A 702 -11.89 -39.70 12.92
C LYS A 702 -11.83 -38.32 13.55
N GLU A 703 -11.21 -37.38 12.82
CA GLU A 703 -11.21 -35.95 13.12
C GLU A 703 -12.03 -35.15 12.10
N LEU A 704 -12.24 -33.86 12.37
CA LEU A 704 -13.01 -32.94 11.54
C LEU A 704 -12.08 -32.15 10.61
N ASP A 705 -12.20 -32.35 9.30
CA ASP A 705 -11.29 -31.82 8.27
C ASP A 705 -11.50 -30.31 8.01
N LEU A 706 -12.74 -29.83 8.08
CA LEU A 706 -13.11 -28.48 7.64
C LEU A 706 -14.36 -27.92 8.36
N LEU A 707 -14.28 -26.63 8.72
CA LEU A 707 -15.43 -25.81 9.08
C LEU A 707 -15.74 -24.79 7.97
N ILE A 708 -16.93 -24.86 7.38
CA ILE A 708 -17.50 -23.81 6.53
C ILE A 708 -18.26 -22.83 7.42
N VAL A 709 -18.11 -21.52 7.17
CA VAL A 709 -18.78 -20.48 7.94
C VAL A 709 -19.45 -19.47 7.02
N ILE A 710 -20.72 -19.18 7.24
CA ILE A 710 -21.41 -18.07 6.59
C ILE A 710 -21.41 -16.88 7.56
N LEU A 711 -20.89 -15.73 7.11
CA LEU A 711 -20.76 -14.50 7.89
C LEU A 711 -21.61 -13.36 7.28
N PRO A 712 -22.17 -12.46 8.10
CA PRO A 712 -22.73 -11.21 7.60
C PRO A 712 -21.67 -10.36 6.89
N ASP A 713 -22.10 -9.56 5.91
CA ASP A 713 -21.17 -8.77 5.07
C ASP A 713 -20.39 -7.72 5.88
N ASN A 714 -21.02 -7.11 6.90
CA ASN A 714 -20.34 -6.44 8.01
C ASN A 714 -20.29 -7.41 9.20
N ASN A 715 -19.09 -7.74 9.67
CA ASN A 715 -18.86 -8.77 10.69
C ASN A 715 -18.01 -8.30 11.90
N GLY A 716 -17.50 -7.06 11.94
CA GLY A 716 -16.81 -6.54 13.12
C GLY A 716 -15.64 -7.42 13.60
N SER A 717 -15.65 -7.83 14.88
CA SER A 717 -14.63 -8.74 15.45
C SER A 717 -14.85 -10.21 15.09
N LEU A 718 -16.07 -10.61 14.69
CA LEU A 718 -16.52 -12.00 14.53
C LEU A 718 -15.58 -12.86 13.68
N TYR A 719 -15.06 -12.30 12.58
CA TYR A 719 -14.09 -13.00 11.74
C TYR A 719 -12.77 -13.28 12.49
N GLY A 720 -12.30 -12.31 13.28
CA GLY A 720 -11.08 -12.43 14.07
C GLY A 720 -11.24 -13.40 15.23
N ASP A 721 -12.31 -13.27 16.01
CA ASP A 721 -12.64 -14.16 17.13
C ASP A 721 -12.75 -15.62 16.67
N LEU A 722 -13.49 -15.85 15.59
CA LEU A 722 -13.60 -17.17 14.98
C LEU A 722 -12.24 -17.69 14.49
N LYS A 723 -11.40 -16.83 13.91
CA LYS A 723 -10.07 -17.24 13.46
C LYS A 723 -9.12 -17.58 14.60
N ARG A 724 -9.14 -16.83 15.71
CA ARG A 724 -8.45 -17.19 16.95
C ARG A 724 -8.93 -18.56 17.43
N ILE A 725 -10.19 -18.68 17.83
CA ILE A 725 -10.75 -19.88 18.47
C ILE A 725 -10.57 -21.14 17.60
N CYS A 726 -10.78 -21.06 16.28
CA CYS A 726 -10.50 -22.17 15.37
C CYS A 726 -9.03 -22.59 15.37
N GLU A 727 -8.09 -21.64 15.28
CA GLU A 727 -6.70 -21.92 14.92
C GLU A 727 -5.77 -22.06 16.15
N THR A 728 -6.19 -21.56 17.32
CA THR A 728 -5.49 -21.64 18.62
C THR A 728 -6.11 -22.65 19.58
N ASP A 729 -7.44 -22.66 19.72
CA ASP A 729 -8.12 -23.46 20.75
C ASP A 729 -8.50 -24.85 20.22
N LEU A 730 -9.17 -24.89 19.06
CA LEU A 730 -9.77 -26.11 18.51
C LEU A 730 -8.85 -26.88 17.56
N GLY A 731 -7.96 -26.20 16.84
CA GLY A 731 -7.15 -26.81 15.78
C GLY A 731 -7.94 -27.08 14.49
N LEU A 732 -8.99 -26.30 14.23
CA LEU A 732 -9.94 -26.53 13.15
C LEU A 732 -9.69 -25.59 11.98
N VAL A 733 -9.39 -26.17 10.81
CA VAL A 733 -9.24 -25.41 9.57
C VAL A 733 -10.58 -24.85 9.12
N SER A 734 -10.68 -23.52 8.94
CA SER A 734 -11.96 -22.87 8.61
C SER A 734 -11.94 -21.97 7.36
N GLN A 735 -13.07 -21.98 6.63
CA GLN A 735 -13.31 -21.21 5.41
C GLN A 735 -14.60 -20.39 5.50
N CYS A 736 -14.43 -19.08 5.73
CA CYS A 736 -15.51 -18.13 5.86
C CYS A 736 -15.98 -17.59 4.50
N CYS A 737 -17.29 -17.46 4.32
CA CYS A 737 -17.97 -16.95 3.13
C CYS A 737 -18.94 -15.83 3.54
N LEU A 738 -19.02 -14.75 2.75
CA LEU A 738 -19.88 -13.61 3.07
C LEU A 738 -21.29 -13.78 2.47
N THR A 739 -22.30 -13.29 3.19
CA THR A 739 -23.73 -13.33 2.80
C THR A 739 -23.99 -12.92 1.35
N LYS A 740 -23.39 -11.83 0.85
CA LYS A 740 -23.52 -11.39 -0.56
C LYS A 740 -23.11 -12.44 -1.60
N HIS A 741 -22.23 -13.37 -1.24
CA HIS A 741 -21.79 -14.45 -2.13
C HIS A 741 -22.65 -15.71 -1.98
N VAL A 742 -23.20 -15.97 -0.79
CA VAL A 742 -24.16 -17.06 -0.54
C VAL A 742 -25.43 -16.85 -1.36
N TYR A 743 -25.98 -15.63 -1.40
CA TYR A 743 -27.13 -15.33 -2.27
C TYR A 743 -26.83 -15.43 -3.77
N LYS A 744 -25.59 -15.17 -4.19
CA LYS A 744 -25.23 -15.04 -5.61
C LYS A 744 -24.76 -16.36 -6.24
N MET A 745 -24.17 -17.26 -5.45
CA MET A 745 -23.63 -18.58 -5.83
C MET A 745 -22.82 -18.64 -7.14
N SER A 746 -22.19 -17.53 -7.56
CA SER A 746 -21.56 -17.45 -8.88
C SER A 746 -20.39 -18.44 -9.00
N LYS A 747 -20.39 -19.30 -10.03
CA LYS A 747 -19.42 -20.39 -10.21
C LYS A 747 -17.94 -19.96 -10.08
N GLN A 748 -17.59 -18.76 -10.56
CA GLN A 748 -16.23 -18.19 -10.41
C GLN A 748 -15.84 -17.89 -8.95
N TYR A 749 -16.80 -17.52 -8.08
CA TYR A 749 -16.57 -17.39 -6.64
C TYR A 749 -16.35 -18.77 -6.01
N LEU A 750 -17.24 -19.73 -6.29
CA LEU A 750 -17.14 -21.09 -5.75
C LEU A 750 -15.79 -21.73 -6.14
N ALA A 751 -15.34 -21.58 -7.38
CA ALA A 751 -14.02 -22.07 -7.83
C ALA A 751 -12.86 -21.40 -7.06
N ASN A 752 -12.94 -20.09 -6.79
CA ASN A 752 -11.94 -19.38 -5.99
C ASN A 752 -11.97 -19.78 -4.50
N VAL A 753 -13.13 -20.19 -3.97
CA VAL A 753 -13.23 -20.76 -2.62
C VAL A 753 -12.66 -22.19 -2.61
N ALA A 754 -12.95 -23.03 -3.59
CA ALA A 754 -12.38 -24.37 -3.72
C ALA A 754 -10.83 -24.32 -3.77
N LEU A 755 -10.24 -23.38 -4.53
CA LEU A 755 -8.78 -23.15 -4.55
C LEU A 755 -8.21 -22.85 -3.15
N LYS A 756 -8.95 -22.11 -2.32
CA LYS A 756 -8.57 -21.81 -0.92
C LYS A 756 -8.76 -23.01 0.02
N ILE A 757 -9.80 -23.82 -0.17
CA ILE A 757 -10.03 -25.03 0.64
C ILE A 757 -8.95 -26.05 0.34
N ASN A 758 -8.61 -26.30 -0.93
CA ASN A 758 -7.67 -27.34 -1.32
C ASN A 758 -6.30 -27.23 -0.63
N VAL A 759 -5.65 -26.06 -0.66
CA VAL A 759 -4.36 -25.85 0.02
C VAL A 759 -4.46 -25.75 1.55
N LYS A 760 -5.67 -25.48 2.08
CA LYS A 760 -5.96 -25.53 3.51
C LYS A 760 -6.07 -26.96 4.05
N VAL A 761 -6.42 -27.92 3.20
CA VAL A 761 -6.43 -29.36 3.53
C VAL A 761 -5.24 -30.11 2.89
N GLY A 762 -4.14 -29.39 2.63
CA GLY A 762 -2.86 -29.97 2.20
C GLY A 762 -2.74 -30.36 0.72
N GLY A 763 -3.74 -30.06 -0.11
CA GLY A 763 -3.69 -30.23 -1.57
C GLY A 763 -2.77 -29.24 -2.28
N ARG A 764 -2.63 -29.39 -3.61
CA ARG A 764 -1.90 -28.48 -4.52
C ARG A 764 -2.78 -28.10 -5.70
N ASN A 765 -2.88 -26.80 -5.99
CA ASN A 765 -3.77 -26.30 -7.04
C ASN A 765 -3.16 -26.47 -8.43
N THR A 766 -1.90 -26.08 -8.58
CA THR A 766 -1.08 -26.19 -9.79
C THR A 766 0.39 -26.16 -9.39
N VAL A 767 1.28 -26.64 -10.25
CA VAL A 767 2.75 -26.59 -10.10
C VAL A 767 3.38 -26.12 -11.42
N LEU A 768 4.62 -25.62 -11.38
CA LEU A 768 5.36 -25.27 -12.60
C LEU A 768 5.80 -26.55 -13.33
N VAL A 769 5.58 -26.66 -14.64
CA VAL A 769 6.06 -27.82 -15.43
C VAL A 769 7.59 -27.97 -15.31
N ASP A 770 8.32 -26.86 -15.36
CA ASP A 770 9.77 -26.85 -15.19
C ASP A 770 10.26 -27.32 -13.82
N ALA A 771 9.43 -27.26 -12.78
CA ALA A 771 9.79 -27.81 -11.48
C ALA A 771 9.77 -29.35 -11.50
N ILE A 772 8.74 -29.94 -12.11
CA ILE A 772 8.64 -31.39 -12.32
C ILE A 772 9.80 -31.88 -13.20
N SER A 773 10.04 -31.21 -14.33
CA SER A 773 11.13 -31.52 -15.25
C SER A 773 12.53 -31.13 -14.75
N ARG A 774 12.64 -30.63 -13.51
CA ARG A 774 13.87 -30.13 -12.85
C ARG A 774 14.68 -29.09 -13.64
N ARG A 775 14.01 -28.24 -14.43
CA ARG A 775 14.62 -27.21 -15.29
C ARG A 775 14.73 -25.83 -14.63
N ILE A 776 14.27 -25.62 -13.39
CA ILE A 776 14.41 -24.32 -12.71
C ILE A 776 15.84 -24.16 -12.19
N PRO A 777 16.64 -23.19 -12.72
CA PRO A 777 18.05 -23.05 -12.35
C PRO A 777 18.25 -22.72 -10.88
N LEU A 778 19.29 -23.29 -10.28
CA LEU A 778 19.67 -23.13 -8.87
C LEU A 778 18.56 -23.50 -7.86
N VAL A 779 17.50 -24.21 -8.29
CA VAL A 779 16.35 -24.55 -7.45
C VAL A 779 15.99 -26.03 -7.53
N SER A 780 15.90 -26.60 -8.74
CA SER A 780 15.45 -28.00 -8.91
C SER A 780 16.59 -29.02 -9.10
N ASP A 781 17.85 -28.58 -9.21
CA ASP A 781 19.02 -29.47 -9.33
C ASP A 781 19.38 -30.16 -8.00
N ARG A 782 19.15 -29.49 -6.86
CA ARG A 782 19.36 -30.01 -5.51
C ARG A 782 18.36 -29.42 -4.52
N PRO A 783 18.10 -30.06 -3.35
CA PRO A 783 17.13 -29.60 -2.36
C PRO A 783 17.32 -28.12 -2.01
N THR A 784 16.33 -27.30 -2.36
CA THR A 784 16.38 -25.84 -2.19
C THR A 784 15.11 -25.41 -1.47
N ILE A 785 15.25 -24.61 -0.40
CA ILE A 785 14.14 -24.06 0.37
C ILE A 785 13.98 -22.58 0.06
N ILE A 786 12.74 -22.14 -0.22
CA ILE A 786 12.41 -20.74 -0.48
C ILE A 786 11.59 -20.20 0.68
N PHE A 787 12.15 -19.23 1.38
CA PHE A 787 11.54 -18.48 2.47
C PHE A 787 10.86 -17.19 1.98
N GLY A 788 9.88 -16.74 2.74
CA GLY A 788 9.29 -15.41 2.64
C GLY A 788 9.11 -14.80 4.03
N ALA A 789 9.35 -13.50 4.18
CA ALA A 789 9.26 -12.82 5.46
C ALA A 789 8.63 -11.41 5.32
N ASP A 790 7.83 -11.01 6.31
CA ASP A 790 7.14 -9.70 6.40
C ASP A 790 7.06 -9.26 7.87
N VAL A 791 7.01 -7.94 8.10
CA VAL A 791 6.69 -7.34 9.39
C VAL A 791 5.56 -6.34 9.25
N THR A 792 4.43 -6.66 9.88
CA THR A 792 3.26 -5.79 9.93
C THR A 792 3.24 -5.00 11.24
N HIS A 793 3.55 -3.70 11.18
CA HIS A 793 3.38 -2.74 12.29
C HIS A 793 1.90 -2.44 12.62
N PRO A 794 1.59 -1.90 13.81
CA PRO A 794 0.26 -1.40 14.16
C PRO A 794 -0.09 -0.10 13.40
N HIS A 795 -1.35 0.34 13.47
CA HIS A 795 -1.80 1.56 12.80
C HIS A 795 -1.22 2.84 13.46
N PRO A 796 -1.34 4.01 12.79
CA PRO A 796 -0.82 5.26 13.32
C PRO A 796 -1.69 5.76 14.49
N GLY A 797 -1.09 5.93 15.67
CA GLY A 797 -1.79 6.27 16.93
C GLY A 797 -2.22 5.05 17.77
N GLU A 798 -1.83 3.83 17.40
CA GLU A 798 -1.92 2.62 18.23
C GLU A 798 -0.58 2.40 18.95
N ASP A 799 -0.21 3.31 19.85
CA ASP A 799 1.17 3.47 20.33
C ASP A 799 1.64 2.38 21.32
N SER A 800 0.73 1.55 21.83
CA SER A 800 1.03 0.37 22.69
C SER A 800 1.26 -0.92 21.90
N SER A 801 0.63 -1.07 20.72
CA SER A 801 0.50 -2.37 20.09
C SER A 801 1.83 -2.93 19.54
N PRO A 802 2.14 -4.22 19.73
CA PRO A 802 3.36 -4.83 19.19
C PRO A 802 3.38 -4.82 17.66
N SER A 803 4.56 -4.98 17.06
CA SER A 803 4.68 -5.40 15.65
C SER A 803 4.49 -6.91 15.55
N ILE A 804 4.03 -7.41 14.41
CA ILE A 804 3.97 -8.86 14.15
C ILE A 804 4.89 -9.19 12.99
N ALA A 805 5.85 -10.08 13.24
CA ALA A 805 6.66 -10.70 12.22
C ALA A 805 6.05 -12.04 11.79
N ALA A 806 6.21 -12.37 10.52
CA ALA A 806 5.86 -13.68 9.99
C ALA A 806 6.94 -14.19 9.03
N VAL A 807 7.21 -15.49 9.09
CA VAL A 807 8.10 -16.18 8.16
C VAL A 807 7.41 -17.43 7.65
N VAL A 808 7.44 -17.62 6.34
CA VAL A 808 6.99 -18.83 5.65
C VAL A 808 8.16 -19.52 4.97
N ALA A 809 8.05 -20.82 4.75
CA ALA A 809 9.00 -21.56 3.92
C ALA A 809 8.30 -22.66 3.11
N SER A 810 8.76 -22.87 1.87
CA SER A 810 8.34 -23.98 1.01
C SER A 810 8.51 -25.33 1.72
N GLN A 811 7.59 -26.27 1.53
CA GLN A 811 7.57 -27.59 2.18
C GLN A 811 7.57 -28.76 1.20
N ASP A 812 7.49 -28.50 -0.10
CA ASP A 812 7.66 -29.48 -1.18
C ASP A 812 8.80 -29.07 -2.13
N TRP A 813 9.57 -30.05 -2.59
CA TRP A 813 10.68 -29.89 -3.53
C TRP A 813 10.71 -31.10 -4.48
N PRO A 814 10.86 -30.91 -5.80
CA PRO A 814 11.20 -29.66 -6.49
C PRO A 814 10.05 -28.67 -6.73
N GLU A 815 8.78 -29.01 -6.45
CA GLU A 815 7.62 -28.24 -6.97
C GLU A 815 7.37 -26.88 -6.32
N ILE A 816 7.69 -26.69 -5.03
CA ILE A 816 7.72 -25.40 -4.33
C ILE A 816 6.36 -24.65 -4.40
N THR A 817 5.32 -25.27 -3.85
CA THR A 817 3.94 -24.74 -3.84
C THR A 817 3.24 -24.82 -2.49
N LYS A 818 3.64 -25.74 -1.61
CA LYS A 818 3.17 -25.83 -0.22
C LYS A 818 4.06 -24.97 0.67
N TYR A 819 3.47 -24.19 1.58
CA TYR A 819 4.22 -23.32 2.49
C TYR A 819 3.72 -23.47 3.94
N ALA A 820 4.62 -23.82 4.87
CA ALA A 820 4.36 -23.65 6.30
C ALA A 820 4.61 -22.19 6.70
N GLY A 821 3.99 -21.72 7.77
CA GLY A 821 4.11 -20.34 8.24
C GLY A 821 4.11 -20.21 9.75
N LEU A 822 5.07 -19.45 10.27
CA LEU A 822 5.22 -19.12 11.69
C LEU A 822 5.08 -17.61 11.89
N VAL A 823 4.63 -17.21 13.08
CA VAL A 823 4.24 -15.84 13.42
C VAL A 823 4.66 -15.53 14.86
N CYS A 824 5.13 -14.30 15.11
CA CYS A 824 5.53 -13.87 16.45
C CYS A 824 5.26 -12.38 16.66
N ALA A 825 4.94 -12.01 17.90
CA ALA A 825 4.84 -10.61 18.32
C ALA A 825 6.21 -10.10 18.76
N GLN A 826 6.57 -8.89 18.32
CA GLN A 826 7.80 -8.19 18.71
C GLN A 826 7.50 -6.73 19.04
N ALA A 827 8.49 -6.00 19.55
CA ALA A 827 8.30 -4.66 20.11
C ALA A 827 7.62 -3.66 19.14
N HIS A 828 7.00 -2.63 19.70
CA HIS A 828 6.30 -1.59 18.94
C HIS A 828 7.23 -0.98 17.88
N ARG A 829 6.82 -1.04 16.61
CA ARG A 829 7.58 -0.58 15.42
C ARG A 829 8.97 -1.21 15.21
N GLN A 830 9.31 -2.30 15.91
CA GLN A 830 10.51 -3.08 15.60
C GLN A 830 10.39 -3.72 14.21
N GLU A 831 11.35 -3.42 13.33
CA GLU A 831 11.41 -3.95 11.96
C GLU A 831 12.26 -5.23 11.85
N LEU A 832 13.38 -5.34 12.57
CA LEU A 832 14.22 -6.55 12.56
C LEU A 832 13.47 -7.74 13.17
N ILE A 833 13.37 -8.87 12.47
CA ILE A 833 12.62 -10.04 12.97
C ILE A 833 13.39 -10.72 14.13
N GLN A 834 12.99 -10.45 15.37
CA GLN A 834 13.69 -10.88 16.59
C GLN A 834 13.62 -12.40 16.85
N ASP A 835 12.85 -13.14 16.06
CA ASP A 835 12.52 -14.55 16.29
C ASP A 835 12.94 -15.48 15.13
N LEU A 836 13.80 -15.00 14.22
CA LEU A 836 14.41 -15.86 13.19
C LEU A 836 15.25 -16.98 13.83
N TYR A 837 16.01 -16.62 14.86
CA TYR A 837 16.82 -17.50 15.69
C TYR A 837 16.89 -16.96 17.12
N LYS A 838 16.79 -17.84 18.12
CA LYS A 838 17.04 -17.53 19.53
C LYS A 838 17.78 -18.67 20.22
N SER A 839 18.63 -18.33 21.18
CA SER A 839 19.14 -19.25 22.22
C SER A 839 18.61 -18.82 23.58
N TRP A 840 18.32 -19.77 24.46
CA TRP A 840 17.99 -19.53 25.87
C TRP A 840 18.45 -20.73 26.71
N ASN A 841 18.68 -20.51 28.02
CA ASN A 841 18.94 -21.62 28.94
C ASN A 841 17.61 -22.17 29.46
N ASP A 842 17.32 -23.42 29.11
CA ASP A 842 16.26 -24.23 29.69
C ASP A 842 16.76 -24.82 31.02
N PRO A 843 16.00 -24.72 32.14
CA PRO A 843 16.45 -25.20 33.45
C PRO A 843 16.77 -26.69 33.54
N VAL A 844 16.28 -27.51 32.61
CA VAL A 844 16.48 -28.97 32.58
C VAL A 844 17.39 -29.40 31.42
N ARG A 845 17.34 -28.69 30.29
CA ARG A 845 18.04 -29.05 29.05
C ARG A 845 19.29 -28.21 28.76
N GLY A 846 19.61 -27.23 29.60
CA GLY A 846 20.75 -26.33 29.38
C GLY A 846 20.52 -25.39 28.17
N PRO A 847 21.56 -25.03 27.40
CA PRO A 847 21.43 -24.09 26.29
C PRO A 847 20.62 -24.67 25.12
N VAL A 848 19.34 -24.29 25.04
CA VAL A 848 18.42 -24.65 23.95
C VAL A 848 18.41 -23.55 22.89
N SER A 849 18.22 -23.95 21.63
CA SER A 849 18.13 -23.05 20.49
C SER A 849 16.93 -23.35 19.60
N GLY A 850 16.26 -22.29 19.15
CA GLY A 850 15.01 -22.31 18.39
C GLY A 850 14.86 -21.08 17.49
N GLY A 851 13.61 -20.70 17.19
CA GLY A 851 13.28 -19.61 16.25
C GLY A 851 12.83 -20.13 14.88
N MET A 852 12.18 -19.24 14.13
CA MET A 852 11.40 -19.60 12.93
C MET A 852 12.20 -20.30 11.84
N ILE A 853 13.45 -19.91 11.61
CA ILE A 853 14.29 -20.55 10.58
C ILE A 853 14.57 -22.00 10.97
N LYS A 854 14.89 -22.26 12.25
CA LYS A 854 15.21 -23.60 12.74
C LYS A 854 14.01 -24.53 12.62
N GLU A 855 12.82 -24.09 13.05
CA GLU A 855 11.59 -24.88 12.94
C GLU A 855 11.19 -25.16 11.49
N LEU A 856 11.29 -24.18 10.59
CA LEU A 856 10.94 -24.35 9.18
C LEU A 856 11.92 -25.26 8.43
N LEU A 857 13.21 -25.27 8.80
CA LEU A 857 14.20 -26.24 8.28
C LEU A 857 13.91 -27.67 8.75
N ILE A 858 13.53 -27.87 10.03
CA ILE A 858 13.08 -29.16 10.55
C ILE A 858 11.80 -29.63 9.84
N SER A 859 10.85 -28.71 9.63
CA SER A 859 9.60 -28.99 8.91
C SER A 859 9.87 -29.42 7.47
N PHE A 860 10.75 -28.74 6.74
CA PHE A 860 11.15 -29.13 5.39
C PHE A 860 11.76 -30.54 5.36
N ARG A 861 12.66 -30.87 6.31
CA ARG A 861 13.26 -32.21 6.39
C ARG A 861 12.22 -33.30 6.69
N ARG A 862 11.23 -32.99 7.54
CA ARG A 862 10.10 -33.89 7.84
C ARG A 862 9.15 -34.05 6.65
N ALA A 863 8.93 -33.01 5.86
CA ALA A 863 7.99 -33.02 4.74
C ALA A 863 8.57 -33.61 3.43
N THR A 864 9.87 -33.42 3.17
CA THR A 864 10.53 -33.83 1.92
C THR A 864 11.45 -35.04 2.05
N GLY A 865 11.81 -35.43 3.28
CA GLY A 865 12.91 -36.36 3.54
C GLY A 865 14.31 -35.80 3.21
N GLN A 866 14.41 -34.55 2.74
CA GLN A 866 15.65 -33.93 2.27
C GLN A 866 16.11 -32.79 3.18
N LYS A 867 17.42 -32.58 3.26
CA LYS A 867 18.01 -31.44 3.95
C LYS A 867 18.29 -30.34 2.92
N PRO A 868 17.91 -29.07 3.14
CA PRO A 868 18.21 -28.00 2.18
C PRO A 868 19.72 -27.86 1.95
N GLN A 869 20.10 -27.71 0.69
CA GLN A 869 21.46 -27.45 0.22
C GLN A 869 21.60 -26.02 -0.34
N ARG A 870 20.49 -25.26 -0.41
CA ARG A 870 20.43 -23.83 -0.69
C ARG A 870 19.27 -23.18 0.05
N ILE A 871 19.41 -21.90 0.39
CA ILE A 871 18.36 -21.05 0.94
C ILE A 871 18.16 -19.84 0.03
N ILE A 872 16.91 -19.56 -0.34
CA ILE A 872 16.49 -18.31 -1.00
C ILE A 872 15.52 -17.60 -0.07
N PHE A 873 15.78 -16.34 0.28
CA PHE A 873 15.03 -15.60 1.30
C PHE A 873 14.47 -14.30 0.72
N TYR A 874 13.14 -14.19 0.60
CA TYR A 874 12.45 -12.99 0.12
C TYR A 874 11.86 -12.18 1.29
N ARG A 875 12.27 -10.93 1.45
CA ARG A 875 11.89 -10.06 2.58
C ARG A 875 11.09 -8.83 2.13
N ASP A 876 9.80 -8.77 2.42
CA ASP A 876 8.97 -7.56 2.18
C ASP A 876 9.20 -6.51 3.31
N GLY A 877 8.66 -5.31 3.12
CA GLY A 877 8.53 -4.25 4.15
C GLY A 877 9.73 -3.30 4.29
N VAL A 878 10.95 -3.78 4.06
CA VAL A 878 12.20 -3.09 4.44
C VAL A 878 12.50 -1.86 3.56
N SER A 879 12.92 -0.75 4.17
CA SER A 879 13.39 0.46 3.46
C SER A 879 14.90 0.46 3.20
N GLU A 880 15.34 1.18 2.17
CA GLU A 880 16.74 1.22 1.71
C GLU A 880 17.73 1.60 2.84
N GLY A 881 17.37 2.59 3.67
CA GLY A 881 18.18 3.00 4.84
C GLY A 881 18.27 1.97 5.96
N GLN A 882 17.62 0.81 5.84
CA GLN A 882 17.67 -0.30 6.80
C GLN A 882 18.34 -1.56 6.20
N PHE A 883 18.70 -1.58 4.91
CA PHE A 883 19.21 -2.77 4.22
C PHE A 883 20.40 -3.42 4.92
N TYR A 884 21.41 -2.63 5.33
CA TYR A 884 22.57 -3.16 6.07
C TYR A 884 22.19 -3.75 7.43
N GLN A 885 21.30 -3.08 8.18
CA GLN A 885 20.89 -3.53 9.52
C GLN A 885 20.08 -4.83 9.44
N VAL A 886 19.17 -4.92 8.46
CA VAL A 886 18.40 -6.14 8.16
C VAL A 886 19.30 -7.26 7.70
N LEU A 887 20.20 -7.02 6.73
CA LEU A 887 21.10 -8.05 6.22
C LEU A 887 21.96 -8.63 7.34
N LEU A 888 22.69 -7.79 8.08
CA LEU A 888 23.64 -8.24 9.09
C LEU A 888 22.96 -9.03 10.22
N TYR A 889 21.75 -8.64 10.63
CA TYR A 889 21.01 -9.31 11.70
C TYR A 889 20.27 -10.57 11.20
N GLU A 890 19.54 -10.47 10.09
CA GLU A 890 18.68 -11.56 9.61
C GLU A 890 19.48 -12.68 8.91
N LEU A 891 20.61 -12.38 8.25
CA LEU A 891 21.53 -13.40 7.71
C LEU A 891 22.28 -14.15 8.82
N ASP A 892 22.77 -13.44 9.84
CA ASP A 892 23.40 -14.06 11.03
C ASP A 892 22.44 -15.01 11.76
N ALA A 893 21.17 -14.61 11.92
CA ALA A 893 20.14 -15.48 12.45
C ALA A 893 19.91 -16.74 11.60
N ILE A 894 19.90 -16.62 10.25
CA ILE A 894 19.82 -17.77 9.34
C ILE A 894 21.04 -18.69 9.51
N ARG A 895 22.26 -18.13 9.62
CA ARG A 895 23.50 -18.90 9.85
C ARG A 895 23.47 -19.66 11.17
N LYS A 896 23.11 -18.99 12.26
CA LYS A 896 22.99 -19.59 13.61
C LYS A 896 21.93 -20.68 13.64
N ALA A 897 20.79 -20.47 12.98
CA ALA A 897 19.75 -21.50 12.86
C ALA A 897 20.27 -22.76 12.16
N CYS A 898 21.04 -22.63 11.07
CA CYS A 898 21.63 -23.79 10.39
C CYS A 898 22.69 -24.50 11.25
N ALA A 899 23.66 -23.76 11.81
CA ALA A 899 24.70 -24.33 12.68
C ALA A 899 24.14 -24.99 13.95
N SER A 900 22.99 -24.52 14.46
CA SER A 900 22.30 -25.10 15.62
C SER A 900 21.53 -26.40 15.35
N LEU A 901 21.49 -26.85 14.10
CA LEU A 901 20.89 -28.14 13.69
C LEU A 901 21.97 -29.22 13.49
N GLU A 902 23.12 -28.83 12.96
CA GLU A 902 24.24 -29.74 12.68
C GLU A 902 25.53 -28.91 12.56
N PRO A 903 26.65 -29.32 13.18
CA PRO A 903 27.94 -28.66 13.02
C PRO A 903 28.32 -28.51 11.54
N ASN A 904 28.91 -27.36 11.19
CA ASN A 904 29.33 -27.02 9.82
C ASN A 904 28.21 -26.95 8.75
N TYR A 905 26.93 -27.08 9.12
CA TYR A 905 25.83 -26.89 8.16
C TYR A 905 25.68 -25.42 7.76
N GLN A 906 26.25 -25.07 6.61
CA GLN A 906 26.24 -23.72 6.05
C GLN A 906 25.76 -23.78 4.58
N PRO A 907 24.44 -23.86 4.33
CA PRO A 907 23.92 -23.84 2.97
C PRO A 907 24.09 -22.44 2.35
N PRO A 908 24.45 -22.30 1.07
CA PRO A 908 24.56 -21.00 0.44
C PRO A 908 23.21 -20.26 0.38
N VAL A 909 23.25 -18.96 0.72
CA VAL A 909 22.08 -18.08 0.88
C VAL A 909 22.02 -17.03 -0.22
N THR A 910 20.82 -16.81 -0.76
CA THR A 910 20.46 -15.62 -1.54
C THR A 910 19.41 -14.82 -0.78
N PHE A 911 19.71 -13.57 -0.42
CA PHE A 911 18.82 -12.68 0.34
C PHE A 911 18.32 -11.55 -0.56
N VAL A 912 17.01 -11.48 -0.77
CA VAL A 912 16.35 -10.54 -1.70
C VAL A 912 15.28 -9.74 -0.96
N VAL A 913 15.49 -8.43 -0.84
CA VAL A 913 14.43 -7.52 -0.38
C VAL A 913 13.43 -7.28 -1.50
N VAL A 914 12.14 -7.26 -1.15
CA VAL A 914 11.01 -7.00 -2.03
C VAL A 914 10.34 -5.70 -1.57
N GLN A 915 10.11 -4.77 -2.48
CA GLN A 915 9.49 -3.48 -2.21
C GLN A 915 8.34 -3.23 -3.18
N LYS A 916 7.10 -3.39 -2.72
CA LYS A 916 5.88 -2.99 -3.48
C LYS A 916 5.48 -1.52 -3.26
N ARG A 917 6.05 -0.86 -2.23
CA ARG A 917 5.59 0.43 -1.70
C ARG A 917 6.50 1.62 -2.09
N HIS A 918 6.82 1.74 -3.38
CA HIS A 918 7.61 2.85 -3.94
C HIS A 918 6.83 3.71 -4.95
N HIS A 919 7.47 4.77 -5.44
CA HIS A 919 6.89 5.75 -6.37
C HIS A 919 7.23 5.52 -7.85
N THR A 920 8.20 4.66 -8.18
CA THR A 920 8.45 4.21 -9.56
C THR A 920 7.18 3.64 -10.22
N ARG A 921 6.85 4.15 -11.41
CA ARG A 921 5.79 3.70 -12.33
C ARG A 921 6.41 3.46 -13.70
N LEU A 922 5.86 2.50 -14.43
CA LEU A 922 6.26 2.16 -15.79
C LEU A 922 5.03 2.22 -16.70
N PHE A 923 5.17 2.87 -17.85
CA PHE A 923 4.14 3.07 -18.86
C PHE A 923 4.62 2.49 -20.19
N ALA A 924 3.70 2.00 -21.03
CA ALA A 924 4.07 1.62 -22.38
C ALA A 924 4.55 2.85 -23.17
N SER A 925 5.60 2.67 -23.98
CA SER A 925 6.09 3.70 -24.91
C SER A 925 4.94 4.24 -25.79
N ASN A 926 4.15 3.33 -26.36
CA ASN A 926 2.94 3.63 -27.13
C ASN A 926 1.68 2.97 -26.50
N HIS A 927 0.84 3.77 -25.83
CA HIS A 927 -0.43 3.32 -25.24
C HIS A 927 -1.45 2.75 -26.25
N ASN A 928 -1.25 2.96 -27.56
CA ASN A 928 -2.13 2.43 -28.60
C ASN A 928 -1.69 1.05 -29.11
N ASP A 929 -0.45 0.61 -28.82
CA ASP A 929 0.04 -0.71 -29.24
C ASP A 929 -0.44 -1.81 -28.27
N ARG A 930 -1.42 -2.60 -28.75
CA ARG A 930 -2.00 -3.74 -28.04
C ARG A 930 -1.02 -4.88 -27.75
N ASN A 931 0.15 -4.90 -28.38
CA ASN A 931 1.22 -5.86 -28.09
C ASN A 931 2.13 -5.39 -26.94
N SER A 932 1.96 -4.16 -26.44
CA SER A 932 2.71 -3.57 -25.32
C SER A 932 1.86 -3.33 -24.06
N VAL A 933 0.53 -3.30 -24.18
CA VAL A 933 -0.39 -3.04 -23.06
C VAL A 933 -1.44 -4.13 -22.84
N ASP A 934 -1.87 -4.27 -21.58
CA ASP A 934 -3.08 -5.02 -21.23
C ASP A 934 -4.39 -4.21 -21.43
N ARG A 935 -5.53 -4.84 -21.11
CA ARG A 935 -6.88 -4.26 -21.28
C ARG A 935 -7.14 -2.97 -20.50
N SER A 936 -6.30 -2.64 -19.51
CA SER A 936 -6.39 -1.40 -18.73
C SER A 936 -5.48 -0.28 -19.26
N GLY A 937 -4.58 -0.59 -20.19
CA GLY A 937 -3.51 0.29 -20.66
C GLY A 937 -2.21 0.17 -19.85
N ASN A 938 -2.08 -0.82 -18.98
CA ASN A 938 -0.84 -1.07 -18.22
C ASN A 938 0.14 -1.90 -19.04
N ILE A 939 1.44 -1.77 -18.74
CA ILE A 939 2.50 -2.64 -19.26
C ILE A 939 2.19 -4.12 -19.02
N LEU A 940 2.59 -4.99 -19.96
CA LEU A 940 2.25 -6.40 -19.89
C LEU A 940 2.88 -7.15 -18.70
N PRO A 941 2.22 -8.19 -18.18
CA PRO A 941 2.77 -9.04 -17.12
C PRO A 941 4.08 -9.71 -17.55
N GLY A 942 5.05 -9.76 -16.64
CA GLY A 942 6.41 -10.22 -16.94
C GLY A 942 7.36 -9.13 -17.41
N THR A 943 6.89 -7.88 -17.58
CA THR A 943 7.78 -6.74 -17.89
C THR A 943 8.79 -6.54 -16.77
N VAL A 944 10.08 -6.74 -17.06
CA VAL A 944 11.22 -6.53 -16.17
C VAL A 944 12.09 -5.38 -16.69
N VAL A 945 12.60 -4.58 -15.75
CA VAL A 945 13.55 -3.49 -15.96
C VAL A 945 14.71 -3.67 -14.98
N ASP A 946 15.90 -3.90 -15.53
CA ASP A 946 17.18 -4.00 -14.83
C ASP A 946 18.24 -3.04 -15.43
N SER A 947 17.76 -1.91 -15.96
CA SER A 947 18.57 -0.90 -16.64
C SER A 947 18.11 0.54 -16.35
N LYS A 948 19.04 1.49 -16.50
CA LYS A 948 18.84 2.96 -16.42
C LYS A 948 18.33 3.48 -15.08
N ILE A 949 17.09 3.19 -14.70
CA ILE A 949 16.45 3.64 -13.45
C ILE A 949 16.79 2.78 -12.22
N CYS A 950 17.52 1.68 -12.46
CA CYS A 950 18.07 0.79 -11.44
C CYS A 950 19.34 1.36 -10.81
N HIS A 951 19.78 0.76 -9.71
CA HIS A 951 20.94 1.19 -8.94
C HIS A 951 22.25 1.11 -9.78
N PRO A 952 23.20 2.06 -9.65
CA PRO A 952 24.43 2.07 -10.46
C PRO A 952 25.15 0.72 -10.54
N THR A 953 25.45 0.12 -9.38
CA THR A 953 26.36 -1.03 -9.22
C THR A 953 25.66 -2.30 -8.69
N GLU A 954 24.93 -2.17 -7.60
CA GLU A 954 24.22 -3.25 -6.88
C GLU A 954 23.18 -4.00 -7.74
N PHE A 955 22.82 -5.22 -7.32
CA PHE A 955 21.93 -6.10 -8.06
C PHE A 955 20.44 -5.87 -7.71
N ASP A 956 19.82 -4.87 -8.36
CA ASP A 956 18.36 -4.60 -8.29
C ASP A 956 17.63 -4.78 -9.63
N PHE A 957 16.32 -4.99 -9.58
CA PHE A 957 15.43 -4.94 -10.75
C PHE A 957 13.98 -4.63 -10.37
N TYR A 958 13.23 -4.01 -11.29
CA TYR A 958 11.79 -3.84 -11.20
C TYR A 958 11.08 -4.92 -12.04
N LEU A 959 10.06 -5.57 -11.48
CA LEU A 959 9.26 -6.59 -12.17
C LEU A 959 7.76 -6.30 -12.04
N CYS A 960 7.07 -6.10 -13.16
CA CYS A 960 5.61 -6.06 -13.23
C CYS A 960 5.07 -7.45 -13.60
N SER A 961 5.09 -8.37 -12.64
CA SER A 961 4.65 -9.77 -12.82
C SER A 961 3.15 -9.96 -13.09
N HIS A 962 2.32 -8.92 -12.94
CA HIS A 962 0.85 -9.01 -12.86
C HIS A 962 0.14 -8.07 -13.83
N ALA A 963 -1.09 -8.41 -14.20
CA ALA A 963 -1.94 -7.58 -15.06
C ALA A 963 -2.67 -6.49 -14.26
N GLY A 964 -2.71 -5.28 -14.82
CA GLY A 964 -3.51 -4.17 -14.34
C GLY A 964 -5.00 -4.46 -14.48
N ILE A 965 -5.71 -4.52 -13.35
CA ILE A 965 -7.17 -4.62 -13.32
C ILE A 965 -7.80 -3.23 -13.29
N GLN A 966 -7.19 -2.31 -12.53
CA GLN A 966 -7.69 -0.97 -12.26
C GLN A 966 -6.53 -0.06 -11.88
N GLY A 967 -6.58 1.21 -12.29
CA GLY A 967 -5.55 2.20 -12.02
C GLY A 967 -4.26 1.95 -12.80
N THR A 968 -3.13 2.43 -12.25
CA THR A 968 -1.78 2.17 -12.78
C THR A 968 -1.07 1.14 -11.93
N SER A 969 -0.55 0.09 -12.57
CA SER A 969 0.22 -0.98 -11.94
C SER A 969 1.46 -0.45 -11.24
N ARG A 970 1.83 -1.10 -10.14
CA ARG A 970 3.11 -0.88 -9.48
C ARG A 970 3.98 -2.12 -9.73
N PRO A 971 5.05 -2.06 -10.54
CA PRO A 971 6.04 -3.13 -10.52
C PRO A 971 6.56 -3.27 -9.07
N ALA A 972 6.96 -4.47 -8.67
CA ALA A 972 7.70 -4.65 -7.43
C ALA A 972 9.19 -4.46 -7.71
N HIS A 973 9.86 -3.73 -6.84
CA HIS A 973 11.31 -3.59 -6.83
C HIS A 973 11.92 -4.73 -6.03
N TYR A 974 12.91 -5.41 -6.59
CA TYR A 974 13.64 -6.51 -5.98
C TYR A 974 15.11 -6.10 -5.88
N HIS A 975 15.70 -6.22 -4.70
CA HIS A 975 17.09 -5.83 -4.46
C HIS A 975 17.81 -6.97 -3.73
N VAL A 976 18.88 -7.51 -4.34
CA VAL A 976 19.64 -8.63 -3.78
C VAL A 976 20.72 -8.07 -2.84
N LEU A 977 20.58 -8.32 -1.54
CA LEU A 977 21.54 -7.85 -0.52
C LEU A 977 22.68 -8.85 -0.29
N TRP A 978 22.48 -10.12 -0.65
CA TRP A 978 23.47 -11.18 -0.52
C TRP A 978 23.20 -12.30 -1.52
N ASP A 979 24.24 -12.86 -2.13
CA ASP A 979 24.10 -14.04 -2.99
C ASP A 979 25.35 -14.91 -3.07
N GLU A 980 25.34 -16.03 -2.37
CA GLU A 980 26.35 -17.09 -2.49
C GLU A 980 26.01 -18.13 -3.55
N ASN A 981 24.75 -18.18 -4.01
CA ASN A 981 24.31 -19.13 -5.04
C ASN A 981 24.69 -18.68 -6.46
N LYS A 982 25.11 -17.42 -6.61
CA LYS A 982 25.62 -16.81 -7.86
C LYS A 982 24.59 -16.88 -8.98
N PHE A 983 23.38 -16.41 -8.70
CA PHE A 983 22.33 -16.23 -9.69
C PHE A 983 22.77 -15.27 -10.79
N SER A 984 22.53 -15.64 -12.05
CA SER A 984 22.50 -14.66 -13.13
C SER A 984 21.24 -13.80 -13.04
N ALA A 985 21.27 -12.62 -13.67
CA ALA A 985 20.10 -11.75 -13.77
C ALA A 985 18.87 -12.49 -14.32
N ASP A 986 19.04 -13.24 -15.42
CA ASP A 986 17.95 -14.02 -16.02
C ASP A 986 17.44 -15.15 -15.12
N ALA A 987 18.32 -15.86 -14.41
CA ALA A 987 17.92 -16.96 -13.54
C ALA A 987 17.04 -16.46 -12.37
N LEU A 988 17.44 -15.38 -11.70
CA LEU A 988 16.67 -14.82 -10.59
C LEU A 988 15.39 -14.15 -11.08
N GLN A 989 15.45 -13.29 -12.11
CA GLN A 989 14.29 -12.61 -12.66
C GLN A 989 13.21 -13.60 -13.15
N SER A 990 13.63 -14.67 -13.84
CA SER A 990 12.72 -15.72 -14.31
C SER A 990 12.14 -16.53 -13.15
N LEU A 991 12.95 -16.88 -12.14
CA LEU A 991 12.45 -17.54 -10.93
C LEU A 991 11.41 -16.69 -10.21
N THR A 992 11.71 -15.42 -9.95
CA THR A 992 10.80 -14.48 -9.28
C THR A 992 9.50 -14.29 -10.07
N ASN A 993 9.58 -14.17 -11.40
CA ASN A 993 8.40 -14.09 -12.27
C ASN A 993 7.57 -15.38 -12.25
N ASN A 994 8.21 -16.53 -12.44
CA ASN A 994 7.50 -17.81 -12.55
C ASN A 994 6.81 -18.20 -11.24
N LEU A 995 7.44 -17.92 -10.10
CA LEU A 995 6.83 -18.08 -8.78
C LEU A 995 5.56 -17.22 -8.63
N CYS A 996 5.46 -16.03 -9.24
CA CYS A 996 4.23 -15.22 -9.17
C CYS A 996 2.98 -15.92 -9.73
N TYR A 997 3.13 -17.01 -10.50
CA TYR A 997 2.02 -17.82 -11.02
C TYR A 997 1.61 -18.99 -10.09
N THR A 998 2.37 -19.31 -9.03
CA THR A 998 2.04 -20.40 -8.08
C THR A 998 1.24 -19.93 -6.85
N TYR A 999 0.71 -18.70 -6.85
CA TYR A 999 -0.08 -18.17 -5.74
C TYR A 999 -1.44 -18.87 -5.61
N ALA A 1000 -1.60 -19.66 -4.55
CA ALA A 1000 -2.69 -20.63 -4.41
C ALA A 1000 -4.11 -20.05 -4.49
N ARG A 1001 -4.31 -18.78 -4.12
CA ARG A 1001 -5.65 -18.20 -3.91
C ARG A 1001 -6.38 -17.73 -5.18
N CYS A 1002 -5.73 -17.69 -6.34
CA CYS A 1002 -6.38 -17.32 -7.60
C CYS A 1002 -5.63 -17.83 -8.85
N THR A 1003 -6.33 -17.89 -9.98
CA THR A 1003 -5.78 -18.24 -11.30
C THR A 1003 -5.24 -17.00 -12.03
N ARG A 1004 -4.36 -16.25 -11.33
CA ARG A 1004 -3.72 -15.02 -11.81
C ARG A 1004 -2.30 -14.91 -11.28
N SER A 1005 -1.41 -14.32 -12.07
CA SER A 1005 -0.10 -13.92 -11.57
C SER A 1005 -0.25 -12.74 -10.59
N VAL A 1006 0.43 -12.82 -9.44
CA VAL A 1006 0.40 -11.81 -8.38
C VAL A 1006 1.56 -10.81 -8.49
N SER A 1007 1.37 -9.63 -7.88
CA SER A 1007 2.28 -8.48 -8.01
C SER A 1007 3.60 -8.57 -7.25
N ILE A 1008 3.74 -9.58 -6.39
CA ILE A 1008 4.94 -9.89 -5.59
C ILE A 1008 5.05 -11.40 -5.49
N VAL A 1009 6.26 -11.89 -5.27
CA VAL A 1009 6.57 -13.32 -5.20
C VAL A 1009 5.78 -13.98 -4.05
N PRO A 1010 5.16 -15.16 -4.22
CA PRO A 1010 4.23 -15.71 -3.23
C PRO A 1010 4.78 -15.92 -1.81
N PRO A 1011 6.05 -16.28 -1.57
CA PRO A 1011 6.59 -16.36 -0.21
C PRO A 1011 6.37 -15.06 0.58
N ALA A 1012 6.73 -13.92 0.01
CA ALA A 1012 6.50 -12.61 0.63
C ALA A 1012 5.00 -12.32 0.84
N TYR A 1013 4.17 -12.67 -0.15
CA TYR A 1013 2.71 -12.49 -0.05
C TYR A 1013 2.10 -13.40 1.04
N TYR A 1014 2.58 -14.63 1.19
CA TYR A 1014 2.14 -15.58 2.22
C TYR A 1014 2.59 -15.13 3.62
N ALA A 1015 3.80 -14.57 3.77
CA ALA A 1015 4.26 -13.95 5.02
C ALA A 1015 3.34 -12.79 5.44
N HIS A 1016 3.05 -11.84 4.53
CA HIS A 1016 2.09 -10.76 4.81
C HIS A 1016 0.68 -11.29 5.14
N LEU A 1017 0.23 -12.39 4.54
CA LEU A 1017 -1.04 -13.03 4.92
C LEU A 1017 -1.01 -13.67 6.32
N ALA A 1018 0.13 -14.26 6.71
CA ALA A 1018 0.33 -14.83 8.04
C ALA A 1018 0.43 -13.74 9.12
N ALA A 1019 1.20 -12.67 8.89
CA ALA A 1019 1.29 -11.52 9.80
C ALA A 1019 -0.07 -10.83 9.99
N PHE A 1020 -0.82 -10.61 8.89
CA PHE A 1020 -2.17 -10.07 8.94
C PHE A 1020 -3.17 -11.02 9.63
N ARG A 1021 -3.01 -12.34 9.49
CA ARG A 1021 -3.84 -13.31 10.23
C ARG A 1021 -3.55 -13.24 11.73
N ALA A 1022 -2.28 -13.19 12.11
CA ALA A 1022 -1.85 -13.20 13.51
C ALA A 1022 -2.31 -11.97 14.31
N ARG A 1023 -2.61 -10.85 13.63
CA ARG A 1023 -3.28 -9.69 14.26
C ARG A 1023 -4.61 -10.04 14.94
N PHE A 1024 -5.32 -11.06 14.46
CA PHE A 1024 -6.59 -11.51 15.07
C PHE A 1024 -6.40 -12.45 16.28
N TYR A 1025 -5.18 -12.93 16.54
CA TYR A 1025 -4.88 -13.77 17.70
C TYR A 1025 -4.49 -12.94 18.93
N MET A 1026 -4.22 -11.65 18.75
CA MET A 1026 -4.15 -10.70 19.85
C MET A 1026 -5.54 -10.58 20.47
N GLU A 1027 -5.64 -10.70 21.80
CA GLU A 1027 -6.84 -10.30 22.53
C GLU A 1027 -7.05 -8.78 22.37
N PRO A 1028 -8.28 -8.29 22.19
CA PRO A 1028 -8.55 -6.86 22.32
C PRO A 1028 -8.30 -6.45 23.77
N GLU A 1029 -7.44 -5.45 23.99
CA GLU A 1029 -7.23 -4.86 25.32
C GLU A 1029 -8.59 -4.37 25.86
N SER A 1030 -9.05 -4.95 26.97
CA SER A 1030 -10.26 -4.50 27.64
C SER A 1030 -10.10 -3.03 28.02
N SER A 1031 -11.04 -2.18 27.60
CA SER A 1031 -10.87 -0.73 27.59
C SER A 1031 -11.03 -0.07 28.98
N ASP A 1032 -10.78 -0.85 30.05
CA ASP A 1032 -11.10 -0.54 31.45
C ASP A 1032 -9.87 -0.49 32.37
N SER A 1033 -8.64 -0.71 31.86
CA SER A 1033 -7.39 -0.52 32.64
C SER A 1033 -7.08 0.94 33.02
N GLY A 1034 -8.08 1.83 32.97
CA GLY A 1034 -8.06 3.16 33.58
C GLY A 1034 -8.49 3.19 35.05
N SER A 1035 -9.03 2.09 35.61
CA SER A 1035 -9.47 2.03 37.01
C SER A 1035 -8.63 1.05 37.84
N MET A 1036 -7.78 1.62 38.71
CA MET A 1036 -7.10 0.90 39.80
C MET A 1036 -7.35 1.66 41.10
N THR A 1037 -8.52 1.42 41.70
CA THR A 1037 -8.87 1.88 43.06
C THR A 1037 -8.64 0.75 44.06
N SER A 1038 -7.39 0.50 44.43
CA SER A 1038 -7.03 -0.39 45.52
C SER A 1038 -7.11 0.35 46.86
N GLY A 1039 -8.12 0.06 47.67
CA GLY A 1039 -8.29 0.63 49.00
C GLY A 1039 -8.21 -0.45 50.10
N THR A 1040 -7.21 -0.32 50.96
CA THR A 1040 -7.13 -0.92 52.31
C THR A 1040 -6.35 0.03 53.21
N GLN A 1041 -6.68 0.05 54.50
CA GLN A 1041 -6.08 0.91 55.54
C GLN A 1041 -4.75 0.28 56.02
N ASP A 1042 -3.73 1.03 56.47
CA ASP A 1042 -3.70 1.57 57.84
C ASP A 1042 -2.72 2.77 58.08
N PHE A 1043 -2.46 3.13 59.34
CA PHE A 1043 -1.99 4.45 59.79
C PHE A 1043 -0.53 4.87 59.50
N GLY A 1044 -0.32 6.17 59.21
CA GLY A 1044 0.98 6.85 59.22
C GLY A 1044 0.87 8.38 58.99
N ARG A 1045 1.61 9.21 59.75
CA ARG A 1045 1.48 10.69 59.72
C ARG A 1045 2.29 11.39 58.61
N GLY A 1046 1.63 12.28 57.86
CA GLY A 1046 2.13 13.63 57.57
C GLY A 1046 2.82 13.92 56.22
N GLY A 1047 2.39 14.98 55.53
CA GLY A 1047 3.10 15.62 54.40
C GLY A 1047 2.25 15.88 53.15
N PRO A 1048 2.04 17.13 52.71
CA PRO A 1048 1.29 17.45 51.49
C PRO A 1048 2.17 17.77 50.27
N GLY A 1049 1.73 17.36 49.08
CA GLY A 1049 2.19 17.91 47.79
C GLY A 1049 3.11 17.00 46.96
N GLY A 1050 2.59 16.49 45.83
CA GLY A 1050 3.37 15.75 44.84
C GLY A 1050 2.53 15.40 43.60
N GLY A 1051 2.90 15.95 42.44
CA GLY A 1051 2.12 15.77 41.20
C GLY A 1051 2.22 14.36 40.60
N ARG A 1052 1.12 13.85 40.02
CA ARG A 1052 1.11 12.58 39.27
C ARG A 1052 1.97 12.68 38.00
N ALA A 1053 3.23 12.28 38.09
CA ALA A 1053 4.08 12.07 36.93
C ALA A 1053 3.60 10.85 36.12
N THR A 1054 3.30 11.04 34.83
CA THR A 1054 2.99 9.95 33.91
C THR A 1054 4.25 9.17 33.57
N ARG A 1055 4.49 8.03 34.25
CA ARG A 1055 5.51 7.07 33.81
C ARG A 1055 5.20 6.59 32.40
N GLY A 1056 6.09 6.86 31.45
CA GLY A 1056 6.06 6.20 30.15
C GLY A 1056 6.37 4.70 30.30
N PRO A 1057 5.92 3.85 29.36
CA PRO A 1057 6.28 2.44 29.36
C PRO A 1057 7.79 2.30 29.18
N GLY A 1058 8.46 1.62 30.12
CA GLY A 1058 9.88 1.33 30.01
C GLY A 1058 10.18 0.35 28.87
N ALA A 1059 11.40 0.40 28.33
CA ALA A 1059 11.83 -0.42 27.19
C ALA A 1059 11.75 -1.95 27.43
N ASN A 1060 11.57 -2.38 28.69
CA ASN A 1060 11.42 -3.78 29.10
C ASN A 1060 9.95 -4.18 29.37
N ALA A 1061 8.97 -3.46 28.83
CA ALA A 1061 7.58 -3.94 28.81
C ALA A 1061 7.51 -5.26 28.00
N SER A 1062 7.24 -6.37 28.68
CA SER A 1062 7.29 -7.71 28.08
C SER A 1062 6.19 -7.87 27.03
N VAL A 1063 6.60 -8.03 25.76
CA VAL A 1063 5.68 -8.28 24.66
C VAL A 1063 4.99 -9.61 24.88
N ARG A 1064 3.68 -9.57 25.17
CA ARG A 1064 2.87 -10.77 25.40
C ARG A 1064 2.96 -11.68 24.16
N PRO A 1065 3.36 -12.95 24.30
CA PRO A 1065 3.49 -13.86 23.16
C PRO A 1065 2.12 -14.12 22.54
N LEU A 1066 2.11 -14.38 21.23
CA LEU A 1066 0.90 -14.81 20.52
C LEU A 1066 0.46 -16.20 21.03
N PRO A 1067 -0.85 -16.49 21.10
CA PRO A 1067 -1.33 -17.84 21.38
C PRO A 1067 -0.77 -18.86 20.38
N ALA A 1068 -0.35 -20.03 20.89
CA ALA A 1068 0.23 -21.07 20.05
C ALA A 1068 -0.80 -21.68 19.10
N LEU A 1069 -0.49 -21.71 17.80
CA LEU A 1069 -1.25 -22.45 16.80
C LEU A 1069 -1.17 -23.95 17.05
N LYS A 1070 -2.27 -24.67 16.82
CA LYS A 1070 -2.27 -26.15 16.91
C LYS A 1070 -1.40 -26.78 15.82
N GLU A 1071 -0.80 -27.92 16.13
CA GLU A 1071 0.15 -28.64 15.26
C GLU A 1071 -0.46 -29.14 13.94
N ASN A 1072 -1.77 -29.39 13.88
CA ASN A 1072 -2.44 -29.71 12.61
C ASN A 1072 -2.63 -28.47 11.72
N VAL A 1073 -2.95 -27.31 12.31
CA VAL A 1073 -3.08 -26.01 11.62
C VAL A 1073 -1.72 -25.49 11.11
N LYS A 1074 -0.64 -25.65 11.89
CA LYS A 1074 0.73 -25.24 11.47
C LYS A 1074 1.20 -25.92 10.17
N LYS A 1075 0.74 -27.14 9.90
CA LYS A 1075 1.17 -27.97 8.74
C LYS A 1075 0.51 -27.58 7.41
N VAL A 1076 -0.49 -26.69 7.43
CA VAL A 1076 -1.28 -26.30 6.26
C VAL A 1076 -1.26 -24.79 6.02
N MET A 1077 -1.70 -24.36 4.83
CA MET A 1077 -1.71 -22.93 4.45
C MET A 1077 -2.92 -22.20 5.05
N PHE A 1078 -3.10 -22.26 6.38
CA PHE A 1078 -4.26 -21.76 7.12
C PHE A 1078 -4.56 -20.27 6.86
N TYR A 1079 -3.52 -19.47 6.60
CA TYR A 1079 -3.56 -18.04 6.28
C TYR A 1079 -4.23 -17.73 4.92
N CYS A 1080 -4.46 -18.72 4.05
CA CYS A 1080 -5.01 -18.52 2.70
C CYS A 1080 -6.50 -18.13 2.60
#